data_AF-A0A962R1A9-F1
#
_entry.id   AF-A0A962R1A9-F1
#
_cell.length_a   1.000
_cell.length_b   1.000
_cell.length_c   1.000
_cell.angle_alpha   90.00
_cell.angle_beta   90.00
_cell.angle_gamma   90.00
#
_symmetry.space_group_name_H-M   'P 1'
#
loop_
_entity.id
_entity.type
_entity.pdbx_description
1 polymer ?
#
loop_
_entity_poly.entity_id
_entity_poly.type
_entity_poly.pdbx_seq_one_letter_code
_entity_poly.pdbx_strand_id
1 'polypeptide(L)'
;MGHSNVARRVAQKEILLFFASPVAWLFLATFSAAAFFIFFWVESFFARNTADIRPLFEWMPILLIFLCAALTMRMWSEERRSGTLEHVLTQPAPLWRFVLGKFRACFSLLLLALIATLPLPLSVALMADLDWGPVLGGYLATCLLGATYLSAGLFISSRTDNPIVSLIGTVALCGLLYLVGSSTVTDFFDNRLGESLRLLGSGARFDSITRGVLDIRDLFYYLSLTIGFLALNTYSLQKLRWAGGAAGGGHRFWRAGIALLLANLLLANVWLARIEQLRLDITEGRLYSISEPTYRFLDQLQEPLLIRGYFSAKTHPLLAPLVPQLRDLLREYEVAGGGKVRVEIIDPAEHPRLEQEANERYGIQATPFQVADRYQSALVSSYFNILVQYGSEHETLDFNELIEVRTAANAGADVLLRNPEYDVTRAIKSVLYNYQMGGSLFERIDEPVEFIAYVSADAVLPDALRAYRDSIKAQLEDVVARSGGKFSVRFIEPEAGDGVVARQIAQEWGFRPMVTALDREQAFYFYLTLADTHQVVQLPTDDFDPTGFRQVLDAGLKRFASGFTRTVALSVPRVDEQMARFNLGGPTFKQLEQAITRDYSIRMEDLTDGAVAVDADILAVVAPQRLDASSVFAIDQFLMRGGTVVLATSPFTAELSDGELRLQDWDSGLQDWLQHQGLGIRQALVLDEQSAAFPTPVRRSAGEYSFRDVQMIDYPYFIDLRRPGLSATNPVTANLPQLTMAWSSPIDVTPRSGQQLATLLTSSPQSWLSESMNIMPGAANAADEAERRSYKLGV
;
A
#
# COMPACT_ATOMS: atom_id res chain seq x y z
N MET A 1 -47.41 19.02 -27.11
CA MET A 1 -46.22 19.38 -26.30
C MET A 1 -46.49 19.57 -24.79
N GLY A 2 -47.62 19.08 -24.21
CA GLY A 2 -48.04 19.45 -22.83
C GLY A 2 -47.82 18.46 -21.68
N HIS A 3 -47.37 17.22 -21.91
CA HIS A 3 -47.39 16.17 -20.87
C HIS A 3 -46.04 15.88 -20.17
N SER A 4 -44.91 16.34 -20.73
CA SER A 4 -43.55 16.16 -20.15
C SER A 4 -43.31 17.03 -18.90
N ASN A 5 -44.05 18.14 -18.76
CA ASN A 5 -43.77 19.15 -17.74
C ASN A 5 -44.42 18.93 -16.36
N VAL A 6 -45.28 17.91 -16.18
CA VAL A 6 -46.03 17.73 -14.93
C VAL A 6 -45.10 17.44 -13.75
N ALA A 7 -44.20 16.46 -13.87
CA ALA A 7 -43.27 16.10 -12.80
C ALA A 7 -42.34 17.27 -12.43
N ARG A 8 -41.87 18.03 -13.43
CA ARG A 8 -41.03 19.22 -13.23
C ARG A 8 -41.78 20.34 -12.50
N ARG A 9 -43.03 20.62 -12.89
CA ARG A 9 -43.87 21.65 -12.24
C ARG A 9 -44.21 21.28 -10.81
N VAL A 10 -44.52 20.01 -10.55
CA VAL A 10 -44.70 19.49 -9.19
C VAL A 10 -43.42 19.70 -8.38
N ALA A 11 -42.25 19.30 -8.92
CA ALA A 11 -40.98 19.50 -8.23
C ALA A 11 -40.71 20.98 -7.90
N GLN A 12 -40.93 21.89 -8.86
CA GLN A 12 -40.77 23.34 -8.64
C GLN A 12 -41.73 23.87 -7.56
N LYS A 13 -43.00 23.45 -7.60
CA LYS A 13 -43.99 23.82 -6.58
C LYS A 13 -43.52 23.38 -5.20
N GLU A 14 -43.12 22.12 -5.05
CA GLU A 14 -42.69 21.57 -3.75
C GLU A 14 -41.42 22.24 -3.23
N ILE A 15 -40.42 22.47 -4.08
CA ILE A 15 -39.20 23.20 -3.71
C ILE A 15 -39.55 24.61 -3.20
N LEU A 16 -40.40 25.34 -3.93
CA LEU A 16 -40.84 26.66 -3.50
C LEU A 16 -41.59 26.62 -2.15
N LEU A 17 -42.44 25.61 -1.93
CA LEU A 17 -43.14 25.43 -0.65
C LEU A 17 -42.18 25.14 0.51
N PHE A 18 -41.12 24.35 0.27
CA PHE A 18 -40.10 24.07 1.27
C PHE A 18 -39.37 25.34 1.71
N PHE A 19 -38.94 26.18 0.77
CA PHE A 19 -38.22 27.43 1.06
C PHE A 19 -39.11 28.60 1.47
N ALA A 20 -40.41 28.53 1.18
CA ALA A 20 -41.39 29.50 1.70
C ALA A 20 -41.59 29.37 3.23
N SER A 21 -41.16 28.26 3.82
CA SER A 21 -41.19 28.01 5.26
C SER A 21 -39.77 27.99 5.85
N PRO A 22 -39.55 28.47 7.09
CA PRO A 22 -38.25 28.34 7.78
C PRO A 22 -37.79 26.90 7.99
N VAL A 23 -38.70 25.93 7.86
CA VAL A 23 -38.48 24.52 8.19
C VAL A 23 -37.36 23.89 7.34
N ALA A 24 -37.28 24.19 6.04
CA ALA A 24 -36.23 23.64 5.18
C ALA A 24 -34.84 24.14 5.59
N TRP A 25 -34.72 25.43 5.90
CA TRP A 25 -33.48 26.03 6.38
C TRP A 25 -33.03 25.43 7.71
N LEU A 26 -33.97 25.21 8.64
CA LEU A 26 -33.69 24.58 9.93
C LEU A 26 -33.18 23.14 9.76
N PHE A 27 -33.79 22.34 8.88
CA PHE A 27 -33.32 20.97 8.64
C PHE A 27 -31.93 20.94 8.02
N LEU A 28 -31.67 21.79 7.02
CA LEU A 28 -30.35 21.88 6.39
C LEU A 28 -29.28 22.33 7.39
N ALA A 29 -29.55 23.40 8.16
CA ALA A 29 -28.63 23.90 9.16
C ALA A 29 -28.36 22.88 10.27
N THR A 30 -29.40 22.19 10.75
CA THR A 30 -29.25 21.15 11.79
C THR A 30 -28.44 19.96 11.28
N PHE A 31 -28.70 19.51 10.05
CA PHE A 31 -27.94 18.42 9.43
C PHE A 31 -26.47 18.78 9.25
N SER A 32 -26.17 19.96 8.69
CA SER A 32 -24.78 20.41 8.50
C SER A 32 -24.07 20.62 9.84
N ALA A 33 -24.74 21.22 10.83
CA ALA A 33 -24.17 21.39 12.18
C ALA A 33 -23.86 20.05 12.84
N ALA A 34 -24.75 19.06 12.73
CA ALA A 34 -24.52 17.72 13.25
C ALA A 34 -23.34 17.02 12.52
N ALA A 35 -23.29 17.12 11.19
CA ALA A 35 -22.19 16.54 10.40
C ALA A 35 -20.82 17.16 10.79
N PHE A 36 -20.76 18.49 10.95
CA PHE A 36 -19.54 19.18 11.35
C PHE A 36 -19.13 18.85 12.78
N PHE A 37 -20.09 18.80 13.70
CA PHE A 37 -19.83 18.43 15.08
C PHE A 37 -19.27 17.00 15.18
N ILE A 38 -19.88 16.04 14.49
CA ILE A 38 -19.40 14.65 14.47
C ILE A 38 -17.99 14.58 13.92
N PHE A 39 -17.74 15.23 12.77
CA PHE A 39 -16.44 15.20 12.12
C PHE A 39 -15.31 15.79 12.98
N PHE A 40 -15.53 16.95 13.60
CA PHE A 40 -14.48 17.62 14.37
C PHE A 40 -14.34 17.11 15.81
N TRP A 41 -15.46 16.81 16.49
CA TRP A 41 -15.47 16.48 17.92
C TRP A 41 -15.57 14.98 18.19
N VAL A 42 -16.56 14.29 17.61
CA VAL A 42 -16.76 12.85 17.89
C VAL A 42 -15.59 12.05 17.33
N GLU A 43 -15.22 12.33 16.09
CA GLU A 43 -14.14 11.68 15.37
C GLU A 43 -12.75 12.25 15.70
N SER A 44 -12.69 13.32 16.49
CA SER A 44 -11.43 13.96 16.93
C SER A 44 -10.44 14.16 15.77
N PHE A 45 -10.89 14.73 14.65
CA PHE A 45 -10.12 14.81 13.39
C PHE A 45 -8.66 15.25 13.58
N PHE A 46 -8.43 16.30 14.37
CA PHE A 46 -7.08 16.84 14.60
C PHE A 46 -6.16 15.90 15.40
N ALA A 47 -6.71 14.95 16.16
CA ALA A 47 -5.93 13.98 16.92
C ALA A 47 -5.37 12.84 16.05
N ARG A 48 -5.97 12.58 14.88
CA ARG A 48 -5.53 11.50 13.98
C ARG A 48 -4.28 11.81 13.18
N ASN A 49 -3.93 13.10 13.05
CA ASN A 49 -2.77 13.58 12.27
C ASN A 49 -2.72 13.05 10.81
N THR A 50 -3.86 12.70 10.23
CA THR A 50 -3.97 12.20 8.85
C THR A 50 -5.02 12.98 8.06
N ALA A 51 -4.73 13.26 6.80
CA ALA A 51 -5.65 13.95 5.88
C ALA A 51 -6.73 13.00 5.33
N ASP A 52 -7.62 12.53 6.20
CA ASP A 52 -8.67 11.56 5.84
C ASP A 52 -10.07 12.08 6.17
N ILE A 53 -10.96 12.03 5.18
CA ILE A 53 -12.36 12.44 5.32
C ILE A 53 -13.35 11.27 5.41
N ARG A 54 -12.91 10.01 5.31
CA ARG A 54 -13.77 8.82 5.43
C ARG A 54 -14.67 8.84 6.67
N PRO A 55 -14.21 9.28 7.85
CA PRO A 55 -15.05 9.31 9.05
C PRO A 55 -16.28 10.22 8.93
N LEU A 56 -16.27 11.22 8.04
CA LEU A 56 -17.47 12.00 7.73
C LEU A 56 -18.58 11.10 7.15
N PHE A 57 -18.20 10.18 6.26
CA PHE A 57 -19.14 9.33 5.55
C PHE A 57 -19.62 8.14 6.39
N GLU A 58 -18.79 7.61 7.29
CA GLU A 58 -19.19 6.49 8.18
C GLU A 58 -20.48 6.79 8.97
N TRP A 59 -20.68 8.05 9.36
CA TRP A 59 -21.89 8.52 10.06
C TRP A 59 -23.04 8.93 9.15
N MET A 60 -22.81 9.12 7.84
CA MET A 60 -23.84 9.56 6.89
C MET A 60 -25.06 8.63 6.83
N PRO A 61 -24.94 7.28 6.84
CA PRO A 61 -26.10 6.41 6.84
C PRO A 61 -27.09 6.71 7.97
N ILE A 62 -26.60 7.01 9.17
CA ILE A 62 -27.42 7.32 10.34
C ILE A 62 -28.02 8.72 10.21
N LEU A 63 -27.22 9.72 9.85
CA LEU A 63 -27.71 11.10 9.67
C LEU A 63 -28.78 11.19 8.57
N LEU A 64 -28.59 10.45 7.47
CA LEU A 64 -29.54 10.39 6.36
C LEU A 64 -30.88 9.77 6.76
N ILE A 65 -30.93 8.81 7.69
CA ILE A 65 -32.20 8.25 8.17
C ILE A 65 -33.08 9.36 8.73
N PHE A 66 -32.53 10.20 9.60
CA PHE A 66 -33.26 11.30 10.22
C PHE A 66 -33.58 12.41 9.21
N LEU A 67 -32.62 12.80 8.37
CA LEU A 67 -32.83 13.83 7.35
C LEU A 67 -33.92 13.40 6.36
N CYS A 68 -33.82 12.19 5.79
CA CYS A 68 -34.79 11.69 4.82
C CYS A 68 -36.18 11.50 5.43
N ALA A 69 -36.28 11.02 6.67
CA ALA A 69 -37.55 10.94 7.38
C ALA A 69 -38.20 12.32 7.58
N ALA A 70 -37.41 13.32 7.98
CA ALA A 70 -37.89 14.69 8.16
C ALA A 70 -38.31 15.37 6.85
N LEU A 71 -37.56 15.16 5.76
CA LEU A 71 -37.88 15.74 4.45
C LEU A 71 -39.12 15.12 3.80
N THR A 72 -39.39 13.84 4.06
CA THR A 72 -40.49 13.11 3.39
C THR A 72 -41.76 13.05 4.21
N MET A 73 -41.70 13.23 5.54
CA MET A 73 -42.85 12.98 6.42
C MET A 73 -44.13 13.69 5.98
N ARG A 74 -44.06 14.96 5.55
CA ARG A 74 -45.24 15.79 5.21
C ARG A 74 -45.70 15.65 3.76
N MET A 75 -44.93 15.00 2.90
CA MET A 75 -45.12 15.07 1.44
C MET A 75 -46.47 14.54 0.96
N TRP A 76 -46.94 13.45 1.56
CA TRP A 76 -48.26 12.86 1.26
C TRP A 76 -49.19 12.90 2.47
N SER A 77 -48.67 12.77 3.70
CA SER A 77 -49.49 12.75 4.90
C SER A 77 -50.25 14.06 5.12
N GLU A 78 -49.62 15.20 4.82
CA GLU A 78 -50.24 16.53 4.94
C GLU A 78 -51.32 16.73 3.86
N GLU A 79 -51.07 16.26 2.63
CA GLU A 79 -52.07 16.32 1.54
C GLU A 79 -53.26 15.41 1.83
N ARG A 80 -53.02 14.27 2.47
CA ARG A 80 -54.06 13.35 2.92
C ARG A 80 -54.88 13.95 4.05
N ARG A 81 -54.22 14.55 5.04
CA ARG A 81 -54.86 15.22 6.20
C ARG A 81 -55.69 16.44 5.79
N SER A 82 -55.21 17.21 4.81
CA SER A 82 -55.86 18.41 4.30
C SER A 82 -56.95 18.13 3.25
N GLY A 83 -57.14 16.87 2.84
CA GLY A 83 -58.08 16.48 1.78
C GLY A 83 -57.65 16.85 0.36
N THR A 84 -56.51 17.53 0.18
CA THR A 84 -56.00 17.95 -1.13
C THR A 84 -55.53 16.78 -1.99
N LEU A 85 -55.29 15.61 -1.39
CA LEU A 85 -54.95 14.38 -2.10
C LEU A 85 -56.04 13.97 -3.12
N GLU A 86 -57.32 14.19 -2.83
CA GLU A 86 -58.43 13.85 -3.73
C GLU A 86 -58.35 14.65 -5.05
N HIS A 87 -57.89 15.90 -4.97
CA HIS A 87 -57.66 16.72 -6.15
C HIS A 87 -56.54 16.14 -7.02
N VAL A 88 -55.45 15.64 -6.42
CA VAL A 88 -54.35 15.00 -7.17
C VAL A 88 -54.83 13.71 -7.85
N LEU A 89 -55.67 12.91 -7.19
CA LEU A 89 -56.16 11.62 -7.71
C LEU A 89 -57.14 11.77 -8.90
N THR A 90 -57.79 12.93 -9.02
CA THR A 90 -58.76 13.23 -10.08
C THR A 90 -58.15 13.89 -11.32
N GLN A 91 -56.88 14.32 -11.25
CA GLN A 91 -56.21 14.94 -12.40
C GLN A 91 -55.97 13.93 -13.55
N PRO A 92 -56.08 14.35 -14.83
CA PRO A 92 -55.88 13.50 -16.00
C PRO A 92 -54.38 13.28 -16.30
N ALA A 93 -53.60 12.93 -15.28
CA ALA A 93 -52.18 12.63 -15.38
C ALA A 93 -51.86 11.34 -14.59
N PRO A 94 -50.90 10.53 -15.06
CA PRO A 94 -50.55 9.30 -14.36
C PRO A 94 -49.85 9.60 -13.03
N LEU A 95 -50.21 8.87 -11.96
CA LEU A 95 -49.77 9.13 -10.59
C LEU A 95 -48.24 9.07 -10.41
N TRP A 96 -47.54 8.24 -11.18
CA TRP A 96 -46.08 8.15 -11.14
C TRP A 96 -45.38 9.48 -11.41
N ARG A 97 -46.00 10.40 -12.18
CA ARG A 97 -45.43 11.73 -12.44
C ARG A 97 -45.45 12.62 -11.20
N PHE A 98 -46.46 12.51 -10.34
CA PHE A 98 -46.53 13.24 -9.07
C PHE A 98 -45.53 12.67 -8.07
N VAL A 99 -45.44 11.33 -7.99
CA VAL A 99 -44.45 10.64 -7.16
C VAL A 99 -43.03 11.05 -7.55
N LEU A 100 -42.69 11.02 -8.85
CA LEU A 100 -41.37 11.48 -9.33
C LEU A 100 -41.14 12.98 -9.10
N GLY A 101 -42.18 13.81 -9.22
CA GLY A 101 -42.06 15.25 -8.93
C GLY A 101 -41.70 15.52 -7.47
N LYS A 102 -42.40 14.88 -6.54
CA LYS A 102 -42.12 14.97 -5.10
C LYS A 102 -40.76 14.36 -4.73
N PHE A 103 -40.39 13.23 -5.33
CA PHE A 103 -39.06 12.63 -5.17
C PHE A 103 -37.95 13.59 -5.61
N ARG A 104 -38.09 14.19 -6.80
CA ARG A 104 -37.10 15.16 -7.30
C ARG A 104 -36.97 16.38 -6.38
N ALA A 105 -38.07 16.86 -5.80
CA ALA A 105 -38.03 17.97 -4.85
C ALA A 105 -37.22 17.63 -3.59
N CYS A 106 -37.53 16.49 -2.95
CA CYS A 106 -36.78 16.03 -1.78
C CYS A 106 -35.31 15.71 -2.11
N PHE A 107 -35.05 15.11 -3.28
CA PHE A 107 -33.70 14.81 -3.74
C PHE A 107 -32.88 16.08 -3.98
N SER A 108 -33.47 17.13 -4.53
CA SER A 108 -32.80 18.44 -4.67
C SER A 108 -32.44 19.07 -3.33
N LEU A 109 -33.28 18.91 -2.30
CA LEU A 109 -32.95 19.35 -0.93
C LEU A 109 -31.82 18.53 -0.31
N LEU A 110 -31.82 17.22 -0.55
CA LEU A 110 -30.70 16.35 -0.14
C LEU A 110 -29.39 16.81 -0.80
N LEU A 111 -29.39 17.07 -2.11
CA LEU A 111 -28.20 17.57 -2.81
C LEU A 111 -27.71 18.90 -2.22
N LEU A 112 -28.63 19.82 -1.87
CA LEU A 112 -28.26 21.07 -1.21
C LEU A 112 -27.64 20.83 0.18
N ALA A 113 -28.17 19.86 0.94
CA ALA A 113 -27.61 19.45 2.22
C ALA A 113 -26.18 18.91 2.07
N LEU A 114 -25.92 18.11 1.03
CA LEU A 114 -24.58 17.58 0.74
C LEU A 114 -23.62 18.68 0.25
N ILE A 115 -24.09 19.61 -0.58
CA ILE A 115 -23.29 20.78 -1.00
C ILE A 115 -22.87 21.60 0.23
N ALA A 116 -23.76 21.75 1.21
CA ALA A 116 -23.42 22.45 2.46
C ALA A 116 -22.31 21.76 3.27
N THR A 117 -22.00 20.48 3.00
CA THR A 117 -20.88 19.76 3.63
C THR A 117 -19.56 19.85 2.87
N LEU A 118 -19.57 20.28 1.59
CA LEU A 118 -18.36 20.41 0.76
C LEU A 118 -17.26 21.33 1.31
N PRO A 119 -17.55 22.35 2.15
CA PRO A 119 -16.47 23.11 2.79
C PRO A 119 -15.50 22.23 3.61
N LEU A 120 -15.93 21.07 4.14
CA LEU A 120 -15.05 20.17 4.89
C LEU A 120 -13.90 19.58 4.04
N PRO A 121 -14.17 18.79 2.97
CA PRO A 121 -13.10 18.26 2.13
C PRO A 121 -12.25 19.35 1.50
N LEU A 122 -12.85 20.49 1.12
CA LEU A 122 -12.09 21.61 0.58
C LEU A 122 -11.11 22.19 1.61
N SER A 123 -11.52 22.31 2.87
CA SER A 123 -10.64 22.79 3.94
C SER A 123 -9.49 21.82 4.21
N VAL A 124 -9.76 20.51 4.17
CA VAL A 124 -8.71 19.47 4.36
C VAL A 124 -7.73 19.46 3.19
N ALA A 125 -8.21 19.55 1.95
CA ALA A 125 -7.37 19.59 0.75
C ALA A 125 -6.47 20.84 0.66
N LEU A 126 -6.83 21.93 1.35
CA LEU A 126 -5.97 23.11 1.46
C LEU A 126 -4.84 22.95 2.48
N MET A 127 -4.99 22.01 3.44
CA MET A 127 -4.04 21.81 4.53
C MET A 127 -3.09 20.64 4.29
N ALA A 128 -3.50 19.63 3.52
CA ALA A 128 -2.72 18.42 3.27
C ALA A 128 -3.13 17.74 1.96
N ASP A 129 -2.32 16.77 1.51
CA ASP A 129 -2.57 15.97 0.30
C ASP A 129 -3.74 14.99 0.55
N LEU A 130 -4.94 15.38 0.09
CA LEU A 130 -6.18 14.62 0.24
C LEU A 130 -6.48 13.80 -1.02
N ASP A 131 -6.70 12.49 -0.86
CA ASP A 131 -7.18 11.63 -1.94
C ASP A 131 -8.65 11.96 -2.29
N TRP A 132 -8.87 12.46 -3.51
CA TRP A 132 -10.19 12.82 -4.03
C TRP A 132 -11.07 11.63 -4.42
N GLY A 133 -10.50 10.44 -4.59
CA GLY A 133 -11.23 9.21 -4.93
C GLY A 133 -12.28 8.85 -3.88
N PRO A 134 -11.89 8.58 -2.62
CA PRO A 134 -12.80 8.35 -1.50
C PRO A 134 -13.80 9.50 -1.28
N VAL A 135 -13.41 10.76 -1.56
CA VAL A 135 -14.30 11.93 -1.47
C VAL A 135 -15.47 11.80 -2.45
N LEU A 136 -15.16 11.61 -3.73
CA LEU A 136 -16.17 11.48 -4.78
C LEU A 136 -17.03 10.22 -4.56
N GLY A 137 -16.39 9.11 -4.18
CA GLY A 137 -17.06 7.85 -3.82
C GLY A 137 -18.05 8.05 -2.67
N GLY A 138 -17.64 8.66 -1.57
CA GLY A 138 -18.49 8.90 -0.41
C GLY A 138 -19.69 9.81 -0.71
N TYR A 139 -19.51 10.88 -1.49
CA TYR A 139 -20.64 11.71 -1.92
C TYR A 139 -21.60 10.97 -2.84
N LEU A 140 -21.08 10.16 -3.78
CA LEU A 140 -21.90 9.31 -4.65
C LEU A 140 -22.69 8.28 -3.82
N ALA A 141 -22.04 7.59 -2.89
CA ALA A 141 -22.67 6.64 -1.96
C ALA A 141 -23.81 7.29 -1.19
N THR A 142 -23.55 8.48 -0.64
CA THR A 142 -24.51 9.25 0.15
C THR A 142 -25.71 9.70 -0.69
N CYS A 143 -25.49 10.07 -1.96
CA CYS A 143 -26.58 10.40 -2.88
C CYS A 143 -27.48 9.18 -3.17
N LEU A 144 -26.89 8.01 -3.41
CA LEU A 144 -27.61 6.77 -3.73
C LEU A 144 -28.39 6.22 -2.53
N LEU A 145 -27.75 6.22 -1.36
CA LEU A 145 -28.37 5.81 -0.11
C LEU A 145 -29.51 6.77 0.27
N GLY A 146 -29.26 8.08 0.16
CA GLY A 146 -30.26 9.10 0.39
C GLY A 146 -31.45 9.01 -0.57
N ALA A 147 -31.22 8.72 -1.86
CA ALA A 147 -32.30 8.44 -2.83
C ALA A 147 -33.17 7.25 -2.39
N THR A 148 -32.53 6.18 -1.90
CA THR A 148 -33.22 5.00 -1.38
C THR A 148 -34.08 5.37 -0.17
N TYR A 149 -33.53 6.06 0.83
CA TYR A 149 -34.27 6.47 2.02
C TYR A 149 -35.38 7.49 1.73
N LEU A 150 -35.17 8.43 0.80
CA LEU A 150 -36.23 9.34 0.34
C LEU A 150 -37.38 8.59 -0.33
N SER A 151 -37.08 7.59 -1.18
CA SER A 151 -38.11 6.79 -1.83
C SER A 151 -38.94 5.97 -0.83
N ALA A 152 -38.27 5.38 0.17
CA ALA A 152 -38.89 4.65 1.26
C ALA A 152 -39.76 5.56 2.14
N GLY A 153 -39.28 6.76 2.48
CA GLY A 153 -40.03 7.74 3.26
C GLY A 153 -41.27 8.27 2.55
N LEU A 154 -41.16 8.56 1.25
CA LEU A 154 -42.32 8.95 0.43
C LEU A 154 -43.38 7.84 0.36
N PHE A 155 -42.94 6.59 0.29
CA PHE A 155 -43.84 5.44 0.32
C PHE A 155 -44.60 5.32 1.65
N ILE A 156 -43.92 5.50 2.79
CA ILE A 156 -44.55 5.48 4.11
C ILE A 156 -45.49 6.67 4.29
N SER A 157 -45.08 7.87 3.89
CA SER A 157 -45.92 9.07 3.94
C SER A 157 -47.23 8.88 3.16
N SER A 158 -47.22 8.12 2.06
CA SER A 158 -48.45 7.83 1.30
C SER A 158 -49.49 7.00 2.07
N ARG A 159 -49.08 6.29 3.13
CA ARG A 159 -49.94 5.35 3.88
C ARG A 159 -50.56 5.92 5.15
N THR A 160 -50.10 7.08 5.59
CA THR A 160 -50.54 7.72 6.83
C THR A 160 -51.06 9.12 6.53
N ASP A 161 -51.99 9.59 7.34
CA ASP A 161 -52.47 10.97 7.39
C ASP A 161 -51.76 11.80 8.46
N ASN A 162 -50.96 11.17 9.33
CA ASN A 162 -50.18 11.84 10.36
C ASN A 162 -48.69 11.95 10.00
N PRO A 163 -48.12 13.17 9.89
CA PRO A 163 -46.69 13.38 9.64
C PRO A 163 -45.77 12.71 10.68
N ILE A 164 -46.16 12.68 11.95
CA ILE A 164 -45.33 12.09 13.02
C ILE A 164 -45.22 10.57 12.82
N VAL A 165 -46.33 9.91 12.51
CA VAL A 165 -46.34 8.48 12.19
C VAL A 165 -45.53 8.20 10.92
N SER A 166 -45.58 9.11 9.93
CA SER A 166 -44.73 9.01 8.74
C SER A 166 -43.25 9.08 9.06
N LEU A 167 -42.86 10.00 9.95
CA LEU A 167 -41.47 10.18 10.37
C LEU A 167 -40.96 8.93 11.09
N ILE A 168 -41.68 8.48 12.12
CA ILE A 168 -41.30 7.30 12.93
C ILE A 168 -41.25 6.05 12.05
N GLY A 169 -42.24 5.85 11.18
CA GLY A 169 -42.25 4.72 10.25
C GLY A 169 -41.05 4.74 9.30
N THR A 170 -40.66 5.92 8.80
CA THR A 170 -39.49 6.06 7.92
C THR A 170 -38.20 5.77 8.66
N VAL A 171 -38.03 6.29 9.87
CA VAL A 171 -36.88 5.98 10.73
C VAL A 171 -36.79 4.48 10.98
N ALA A 172 -37.91 3.82 11.32
CA ALA A 172 -37.94 2.38 11.57
C ALA A 172 -37.59 1.56 10.31
N LEU A 173 -38.16 1.89 9.14
CA LEU A 173 -37.89 1.15 7.90
C LEU A 173 -36.45 1.34 7.42
N CYS A 174 -35.95 2.59 7.39
CA CYS A 174 -34.59 2.86 6.95
C CYS A 174 -33.56 2.34 7.97
N GLY A 175 -33.86 2.43 9.27
CA GLY A 175 -33.04 1.82 10.32
C GLY A 175 -32.96 0.31 10.20
N LEU A 176 -34.07 -0.38 9.88
CA LEU A 176 -34.06 -1.81 9.61
C LEU A 176 -33.22 -2.17 8.38
N LEU A 177 -33.35 -1.42 7.28
CA LEU A 177 -32.53 -1.63 6.07
C LEU A 177 -31.03 -1.48 6.35
N TYR A 178 -30.66 -0.53 7.23
CA TYR A 178 -29.29 -0.32 7.67
C TYR A 178 -28.79 -1.48 8.57
N LEU A 179 -29.57 -1.87 9.58
CA LEU A 179 -29.19 -2.89 10.57
C LEU A 179 -29.13 -4.32 10.00
N VAL A 180 -29.93 -4.66 8.99
CA VAL A 180 -30.02 -6.04 8.47
C VAL A 180 -28.66 -6.60 8.00
N GLY A 181 -27.74 -5.76 7.52
CA GLY A 181 -26.40 -6.19 7.13
C GLY A 181 -25.26 -5.50 7.88
N SER A 182 -25.52 -4.96 9.07
CA SER A 182 -24.44 -4.48 9.95
C SER A 182 -23.73 -5.68 10.60
N SER A 183 -22.42 -5.55 10.83
CA SER A 183 -21.61 -6.56 11.53
C SER A 183 -22.25 -6.98 12.85
N THR A 184 -22.75 -5.99 13.61
CA THR A 184 -23.47 -6.19 14.87
C THR A 184 -24.66 -7.14 14.82
N VAL A 185 -25.30 -7.34 13.67
CA VAL A 185 -26.40 -8.30 13.51
C VAL A 185 -25.88 -9.56 12.84
N THR A 186 -25.03 -9.44 11.82
CA THR A 186 -24.59 -10.59 11.04
C THR A 186 -23.66 -11.53 11.81
N ASP A 187 -22.94 -11.02 12.81
CA ASP A 187 -21.99 -11.80 13.62
C ASP A 187 -22.71 -12.69 14.65
N PHE A 188 -24.02 -12.48 14.87
CA PHE A 188 -24.86 -13.36 15.69
C PHE A 188 -25.37 -14.60 14.93
N PHE A 189 -25.18 -14.67 13.61
CA PHE A 189 -25.66 -15.76 12.77
C PHE A 189 -24.49 -16.57 12.18
N ASP A 190 -24.70 -17.86 11.90
CA ASP A 190 -23.73 -18.72 11.21
C ASP A 190 -23.26 -18.09 9.87
N ASN A 191 -22.00 -18.33 9.48
CA ASN A 191 -21.34 -17.69 8.33
C ASN A 191 -22.19 -17.61 7.05
N ARG A 192 -22.97 -18.65 6.70
CA ARG A 192 -23.82 -18.66 5.50
C ARG A 192 -25.01 -17.69 5.58
N LEU A 193 -25.64 -17.60 6.75
CA LEU A 193 -26.76 -16.69 6.99
C LEU A 193 -26.25 -15.27 7.18
N GLY A 194 -25.13 -15.10 7.89
CA GLY A 194 -24.45 -13.81 8.04
C GLY A 194 -24.06 -13.21 6.69
N GLU A 195 -23.48 -13.99 5.79
CA GLU A 195 -23.10 -13.55 4.45
C GLU A 195 -24.31 -13.17 3.58
N SER A 196 -25.38 -13.97 3.64
CA SER A 196 -26.64 -13.65 2.95
C SER A 196 -27.29 -12.36 3.47
N LEU A 197 -27.20 -12.10 4.77
CA LEU A 197 -27.71 -10.88 5.41
C LEU A 197 -26.85 -9.66 5.06
N ARG A 198 -25.52 -9.80 4.97
CA ARG A 198 -24.61 -8.73 4.50
C ARG A 198 -24.94 -8.32 3.06
N LEU A 199 -25.28 -9.26 2.18
CA LEU A 199 -25.69 -8.98 0.80
C LEU A 199 -26.98 -8.14 0.69
N LEU A 200 -27.84 -8.20 1.72
CA LEU A 200 -29.11 -7.47 1.82
C LEU A 200 -29.00 -6.13 2.58
N GLY A 201 -27.94 -5.92 3.37
CA GLY A 201 -27.77 -4.67 4.10
C GLY A 201 -27.42 -3.50 3.20
N SER A 202 -28.06 -2.34 3.41
CA SER A 202 -27.63 -1.10 2.76
C SER A 202 -26.32 -0.55 3.33
N GLY A 203 -25.97 -0.87 4.58
CA GLY A 203 -24.74 -0.38 5.22
C GLY A 203 -23.46 -0.99 4.65
N ALA A 204 -23.41 -2.31 4.44
CA ALA A 204 -22.19 -3.00 4.00
C ALA A 204 -21.69 -2.54 2.62
N ARG A 205 -22.63 -2.23 1.71
CA ARG A 205 -22.32 -1.71 0.36
C ARG A 205 -21.89 -0.24 0.37
N PHE A 206 -22.33 0.52 1.37
CA PHE A 206 -21.93 1.90 1.54
C PHE A 206 -20.44 2.02 1.86
N ASP A 207 -19.94 1.14 2.73
CA ASP A 207 -18.53 1.08 3.16
C ASP A 207 -17.56 0.88 1.98
N SER A 208 -17.90 -0.02 1.04
CA SER A 208 -17.07 -0.24 -0.15
C SER A 208 -16.95 1.02 -1.03
N ILE A 209 -18.06 1.71 -1.26
CA ILE A 209 -18.07 2.92 -2.10
C ILE A 209 -17.30 4.07 -1.41
N THR A 210 -17.41 4.21 -0.09
CA THR A 210 -16.67 5.24 0.66
C THR A 210 -15.17 5.05 0.68
N ARG A 211 -14.68 3.82 0.44
CA ARG A 211 -13.24 3.55 0.25
C ARG A 211 -12.71 4.02 -1.11
N GLY A 212 -13.55 4.50 -2.03
CA GLY A 212 -13.13 4.82 -3.40
C GLY A 212 -13.19 3.61 -4.33
N VAL A 213 -13.95 2.57 -3.96
CA VAL A 213 -14.16 1.37 -4.77
C VAL A 213 -15.59 1.35 -5.28
N LEU A 214 -15.77 1.58 -6.58
CA LEU A 214 -17.07 1.60 -7.23
C LEU A 214 -17.39 0.24 -7.85
N ASP A 215 -18.28 -0.51 -7.22
CA ASP A 215 -18.86 -1.73 -7.78
C ASP A 215 -20.20 -1.44 -8.47
N ILE A 216 -20.38 -1.95 -9.69
CA ILE A 216 -21.65 -1.81 -10.42
C ILE A 216 -22.82 -2.47 -9.67
N ARG A 217 -22.54 -3.51 -8.89
CA ARG A 217 -23.52 -4.25 -8.09
C ARG A 217 -24.15 -3.37 -7.02
N ASP A 218 -23.33 -2.54 -6.37
CA ASP A 218 -23.81 -1.64 -5.32
C ASP A 218 -24.65 -0.51 -5.90
N LEU A 219 -24.21 0.04 -7.04
CA LEU A 219 -24.93 1.08 -7.76
C LEU A 219 -26.31 0.59 -8.21
N PHE A 220 -26.37 -0.62 -8.77
CA PHE A 220 -27.62 -1.25 -9.19
C PHE A 220 -28.52 -1.58 -8.00
N TYR A 221 -27.96 -2.03 -6.88
CA TYR A 221 -28.72 -2.33 -5.67
C TYR A 221 -29.50 -1.12 -5.16
N TYR A 222 -28.85 0.03 -4.95
CA TYR A 222 -29.52 1.25 -4.51
C TYR A 222 -30.56 1.75 -5.52
N LEU A 223 -30.24 1.68 -6.81
CA LEU A 223 -31.17 2.07 -7.86
C LEU A 223 -32.42 1.17 -7.87
N SER A 224 -32.23 -0.13 -7.68
CA SER A 224 -33.32 -1.11 -7.63
C SER A 224 -34.27 -0.87 -6.45
N LEU A 225 -33.72 -0.59 -5.25
CA LEU A 225 -34.53 -0.22 -4.08
C LEU A 225 -35.28 1.10 -4.30
N THR A 226 -34.60 2.10 -4.85
CA THR A 226 -35.21 3.40 -5.17
C THR A 226 -36.41 3.23 -6.11
N ILE A 227 -36.22 2.50 -7.21
CA ILE A 227 -37.30 2.21 -8.18
C ILE A 227 -38.42 1.39 -7.51
N GLY A 228 -38.06 0.37 -6.72
CA GLY A 228 -39.00 -0.48 -6.00
C GLY A 228 -39.92 0.31 -5.07
N PHE A 229 -39.37 1.17 -4.21
CA PHE A 229 -40.16 2.00 -3.29
C PHE A 229 -40.99 3.07 -4.01
N LEU A 230 -40.49 3.68 -5.09
CA LEU A 230 -41.29 4.61 -5.91
C LEU A 230 -42.45 3.91 -6.62
N ALA A 231 -42.25 2.70 -7.11
CA ALA A 231 -43.30 1.87 -7.69
C ALA A 231 -44.35 1.49 -6.64
N LEU A 232 -43.90 1.11 -5.44
CA LEU A 232 -44.77 0.81 -4.30
C LEU A 232 -45.54 2.05 -3.80
N ASN A 233 -44.96 3.24 -3.85
CA ASN A 233 -45.66 4.48 -3.59
C ASN A 233 -46.76 4.74 -4.62
N THR A 234 -46.42 4.61 -5.91
CA THR A 234 -47.39 4.73 -7.01
C THR A 234 -48.54 3.72 -6.85
N TYR A 235 -48.24 2.48 -6.44
CA TYR A 235 -49.23 1.46 -6.11
C TYR A 235 -50.18 1.88 -4.98
N SER A 236 -49.61 2.38 -3.88
CA SER A 236 -50.34 2.84 -2.71
C SER A 236 -51.39 3.88 -3.08
N LEU A 237 -51.01 4.86 -3.91
CA LEU A 237 -51.91 5.89 -4.42
C LEU A 237 -52.92 5.36 -5.45
N GLN A 238 -52.50 4.47 -6.35
CA GLN A 238 -53.41 3.88 -7.34
C GLN A 238 -54.51 3.04 -6.68
N LYS A 239 -54.20 2.36 -5.56
CA LYS A 239 -55.19 1.62 -4.77
C LYS A 239 -56.30 2.52 -4.22
N LEU A 240 -56.02 3.80 -3.96
CA LEU A 240 -57.03 4.78 -3.52
C LEU A 240 -58.01 5.17 -4.64
N ARG A 241 -57.67 4.94 -5.93
CA ARG A 241 -58.56 5.20 -7.07
C ARG A 241 -59.53 4.05 -7.36
N TRP A 242 -59.39 2.91 -6.69
CA TRP A 242 -60.24 1.75 -6.93
C TRP A 242 -61.59 1.95 -6.24
N ALA A 243 -62.67 2.06 -7.03
CA ALA A 243 -64.02 2.11 -6.49
C ALA A 243 -64.37 0.78 -5.79
N GLY A 244 -65.13 0.85 -4.69
CA GLY A 244 -65.53 -0.29 -3.87
C GLY A 244 -66.51 -1.22 -4.61
N GLY A 245 -65.98 -2.10 -5.45
CA GLY A 245 -66.69 -3.16 -6.16
C GLY A 245 -65.68 -4.15 -6.76
N ALA A 246 -66.03 -5.44 -6.81
CA ALA A 246 -65.15 -6.60 -7.06
C ALA A 246 -63.92 -6.34 -7.96
N ALA A 247 -62.77 -6.91 -7.59
CA ALA A 247 -61.49 -6.71 -8.25
C ALA A 247 -61.53 -6.98 -9.78
N GLY A 248 -61.79 -5.93 -10.56
CA GLY A 248 -61.79 -5.99 -12.02
C GLY A 248 -60.40 -6.33 -12.59
N GLY A 249 -60.36 -6.73 -13.87
CA GLY A 249 -59.11 -7.12 -14.56
C GLY A 249 -57.99 -6.08 -14.46
N GLY A 250 -58.34 -4.78 -14.43
CA GLY A 250 -57.38 -3.69 -14.23
C GLY A 250 -56.69 -3.69 -12.86
N HIS A 251 -57.35 -4.13 -11.79
CA HIS A 251 -56.73 -4.24 -10.45
C HIS A 251 -55.70 -5.38 -10.42
N ARG A 252 -56.03 -6.51 -11.09
CA ARG A 252 -55.13 -7.66 -11.22
C ARG A 252 -53.91 -7.33 -12.07
N PHE A 253 -54.10 -6.59 -13.16
CA PHE A 253 -53.01 -6.11 -14.02
C PHE A 253 -52.01 -5.22 -13.26
N TRP A 254 -52.47 -4.24 -12.49
CA TRP A 254 -51.58 -3.39 -11.69
C TRP A 254 -50.84 -4.17 -10.60
N ARG A 255 -51.52 -5.10 -9.91
CA ARG A 255 -50.88 -5.98 -8.93
C ARG A 255 -49.80 -6.86 -9.57
N ALA A 256 -50.13 -7.50 -10.69
CA ALA A 256 -49.21 -8.37 -11.42
C ALA A 256 -48.03 -7.58 -11.99
N GLY A 257 -48.26 -6.39 -12.56
CA GLY A 257 -47.20 -5.54 -13.12
C GLY A 257 -46.19 -5.08 -12.07
N ILE A 258 -46.64 -4.72 -10.87
CA ILE A 258 -45.74 -4.30 -9.78
C ILE A 258 -45.05 -5.51 -9.15
N ALA A 259 -45.74 -6.64 -8.99
CA ALA A 259 -45.13 -7.87 -8.53
C ALA A 259 -44.04 -8.35 -9.50
N LEU A 260 -44.30 -8.32 -10.81
CA LEU A 260 -43.31 -8.63 -11.86
C LEU A 260 -42.14 -7.66 -11.84
N LEU A 261 -42.38 -6.36 -11.68
CA LEU A 261 -41.30 -5.37 -11.57
C LEU A 261 -40.41 -5.65 -10.36
N LEU A 262 -40.99 -5.88 -9.18
CA LEU A 262 -40.22 -6.19 -7.97
C LEU A 262 -39.48 -7.53 -8.10
N ALA A 263 -40.12 -8.54 -8.67
CA ALA A 263 -39.49 -9.83 -8.92
C ALA A 263 -38.31 -9.71 -9.90
N ASN A 264 -38.46 -8.95 -10.99
CA ASN A 264 -37.38 -8.71 -11.94
C ASN A 264 -36.23 -7.92 -11.32
N LEU A 265 -36.51 -6.91 -10.48
CA LEU A 265 -35.47 -6.18 -9.76
C LEU A 265 -34.70 -7.09 -8.78
N LEU A 266 -35.41 -7.96 -8.07
CA LEU A 266 -34.79 -8.94 -7.17
C LEU A 266 -33.93 -9.95 -7.94
N LEU A 267 -34.47 -10.54 -9.01
CA LEU A 267 -33.75 -11.49 -9.86
C LEU A 267 -32.52 -10.86 -10.52
N ALA A 268 -32.63 -9.61 -10.98
CA ALA A 268 -31.51 -8.88 -11.56
C ALA A 268 -30.39 -8.66 -10.53
N ASN A 269 -30.71 -8.32 -9.28
CA ASN A 269 -29.71 -8.22 -8.21
C ASN A 269 -29.02 -9.57 -7.94
N VAL A 270 -29.78 -10.67 -7.89
CA VAL A 270 -29.22 -12.02 -7.68
C VAL A 270 -28.34 -12.46 -8.86
N TRP A 271 -28.71 -12.10 -10.08
CA TRP A 271 -27.92 -12.39 -11.27
C TRP A 271 -26.63 -11.57 -11.30
N LEU A 272 -26.72 -10.26 -11.03
CA LEU A 272 -25.59 -9.34 -11.02
C LEU A 272 -24.60 -9.64 -9.89
N ALA A 273 -25.07 -10.20 -8.78
CA ALA A 273 -24.22 -10.64 -7.67
C ALA A 273 -23.16 -11.66 -8.08
N ARG A 274 -23.39 -12.45 -9.15
CA ARG A 274 -22.46 -13.46 -9.67
C ARG A 274 -21.34 -12.89 -10.56
N ILE A 275 -21.39 -11.60 -10.89
CA ILE A 275 -20.39 -10.97 -11.76
C ILE A 275 -19.38 -10.24 -10.85
N GLU A 276 -18.19 -10.81 -10.71
CA GLU A 276 -17.16 -10.31 -9.77
C GLU A 276 -16.18 -9.30 -10.39
N GLN A 277 -16.19 -9.14 -11.72
CA GLN A 277 -15.15 -8.41 -12.47
C GLN A 277 -15.47 -6.93 -12.73
N LEU A 278 -16.69 -6.46 -12.45
CA LEU A 278 -17.13 -5.09 -12.80
C LEU A 278 -16.94 -4.13 -11.62
N ARG A 279 -15.67 -3.86 -11.29
CA ARG A 279 -15.24 -2.97 -10.21
C ARG A 279 -14.27 -1.92 -10.73
N LEU A 280 -14.43 -0.68 -10.28
CA LEU A 280 -13.56 0.45 -10.60
C LEU A 280 -12.97 1.04 -9.32
N ASP A 281 -11.65 1.01 -9.19
CA ASP A 281 -10.93 1.73 -8.13
C ASP A 281 -10.64 3.16 -8.59
N ILE A 282 -11.19 4.13 -7.86
CA ILE A 282 -11.02 5.57 -8.13
C ILE A 282 -10.04 6.25 -7.17
N THR A 283 -9.38 5.49 -6.29
CA THR A 283 -8.39 6.02 -5.35
C THR A 283 -7.13 6.53 -6.04
N GLU A 284 -6.45 7.47 -5.39
CA GLU A 284 -5.23 8.05 -5.89
C GLU A 284 -4.08 7.02 -5.86
N GLY A 285 -3.77 6.44 -7.02
CA GLY A 285 -2.76 5.40 -7.16
C GLY A 285 -3.27 3.99 -7.05
N ARG A 286 -4.59 3.80 -7.15
CA ARG A 286 -5.21 2.47 -7.23
C ARG A 286 -4.85 1.58 -6.03
N LEU A 287 -4.98 2.14 -4.84
CA LEU A 287 -4.60 1.51 -3.57
C LEU A 287 -5.35 0.20 -3.30
N TYR A 288 -6.51 0.01 -3.95
CA TYR A 288 -7.34 -1.19 -3.85
C TYR A 288 -7.44 -1.93 -5.18
N SER A 289 -6.39 -1.84 -6.00
CA SER A 289 -6.21 -2.63 -7.22
C SER A 289 -4.93 -3.43 -7.10
N ILE A 290 -5.04 -4.74 -7.26
CA ILE A 290 -3.87 -5.61 -7.21
C ILE A 290 -3.17 -5.60 -8.57
N SER A 291 -1.84 -5.71 -8.55
CA SER A 291 -1.05 -5.69 -9.79
C SER A 291 -1.28 -6.94 -10.65
N GLU A 292 -1.09 -6.80 -11.97
CA GLU A 292 -1.23 -7.92 -12.91
C GLU A 292 -0.30 -9.12 -12.58
N PRO A 293 0.96 -8.92 -12.14
CA PRO A 293 1.81 -10.01 -11.65
C PRO A 293 1.17 -10.80 -10.50
N THR A 294 0.51 -10.12 -9.57
CA THR A 294 -0.13 -10.76 -8.42
C THR A 294 -1.26 -11.68 -8.84
N TYR A 295 -2.12 -11.26 -9.79
CA TYR A 295 -3.15 -12.13 -10.36
C TYR A 295 -2.55 -13.43 -10.92
N ARG A 296 -1.41 -13.37 -11.61
CA ARG A 296 -0.76 -14.57 -12.17
C ARG A 296 -0.30 -15.54 -11.08
N PHE A 297 0.13 -15.05 -9.91
CA PHE A 297 0.50 -15.91 -8.78
C PHE A 297 -0.74 -16.50 -8.10
N LEU A 298 -1.80 -15.70 -7.93
CA LEU A 298 -3.05 -16.18 -7.35
C LEU A 298 -3.74 -17.25 -8.22
N ASP A 299 -3.65 -17.13 -9.54
CA ASP A 299 -4.18 -18.13 -10.47
C ASP A 299 -3.48 -19.49 -10.36
N GLN A 300 -2.19 -19.50 -10.00
CA GLN A 300 -1.37 -20.70 -9.83
C GLN A 300 -1.63 -21.45 -8.52
N LEU A 301 -2.41 -20.87 -7.59
CA LEU A 301 -2.77 -21.54 -6.34
C LEU A 301 -3.58 -22.81 -6.61
N GLN A 302 -3.13 -23.92 -6.03
CA GLN A 302 -3.78 -25.24 -6.07
C GLN A 302 -4.47 -25.57 -4.74
N GLU A 303 -3.91 -25.09 -3.62
CA GLU A 303 -4.49 -25.16 -2.29
C GLU A 303 -5.01 -23.78 -1.82
N PRO A 304 -5.77 -23.72 -0.70
CA PRO A 304 -6.12 -22.45 -0.09
C PRO A 304 -4.89 -21.75 0.50
N LEU A 305 -4.61 -20.53 0.05
CA LEU A 305 -3.64 -19.61 0.65
C LEU A 305 -4.29 -18.88 1.83
N LEU A 306 -3.66 -18.91 3.00
CA LEU A 306 -4.08 -18.14 4.17
C LEU A 306 -3.20 -16.89 4.30
N ILE A 307 -3.83 -15.71 4.34
CA ILE A 307 -3.14 -14.46 4.70
C ILE A 307 -3.74 -13.96 6.02
N ARG A 308 -2.92 -13.87 7.07
CA ARG A 308 -3.37 -13.54 8.42
C ARG A 308 -2.68 -12.28 8.94
N GLY A 309 -3.44 -11.23 9.18
CA GLY A 309 -2.96 -9.99 9.80
C GLY A 309 -3.08 -10.05 11.32
N TYR A 310 -1.96 -9.88 12.02
CA TYR A 310 -1.90 -9.77 13.48
C TYR A 310 -1.78 -8.30 13.85
N PHE A 311 -2.90 -7.69 14.23
CA PHE A 311 -3.00 -6.27 14.55
C PHE A 311 -3.66 -6.06 15.91
N SER A 312 -2.95 -5.42 16.85
CA SER A 312 -3.52 -5.10 18.16
C SER A 312 -4.50 -3.94 18.11
N ALA A 313 -5.66 -4.07 18.76
CA ALA A 313 -6.68 -3.03 18.85
C ALA A 313 -6.18 -1.78 19.61
N LYS A 314 -5.31 -1.98 20.61
CA LYS A 314 -4.58 -0.92 21.31
C LYS A 314 -3.15 -0.86 20.81
N THR A 315 -2.89 0.02 19.86
CA THR A 315 -1.58 0.21 19.25
C THR A 315 -1.09 1.65 19.41
N HIS A 316 0.12 1.93 18.94
CA HIS A 316 0.67 3.28 18.89
C HIS A 316 -0.24 4.20 18.05
N PRO A 317 -0.53 5.46 18.46
CA PRO A 317 -1.41 6.37 17.74
C PRO A 317 -1.02 6.61 16.27
N LEU A 318 0.27 6.50 15.93
CA LEU A 318 0.77 6.61 14.55
C LEU A 318 0.55 5.34 13.71
N LEU A 319 0.34 4.18 14.33
CA LEU A 319 0.09 2.91 13.62
C LEU A 319 -1.40 2.61 13.45
N ALA A 320 -2.23 3.09 14.39
CA ALA A 320 -3.68 2.89 14.34
C ALA A 320 -4.33 3.28 12.99
N PRO A 321 -3.91 4.36 12.30
CA PRO A 321 -4.47 4.74 11.00
C PRO A 321 -4.07 3.81 9.84
N LEU A 322 -3.01 2.99 10.01
CA LEU A 322 -2.47 2.12 8.96
C LEU A 322 -3.13 0.74 8.94
N VAL A 323 -3.61 0.26 10.09
CA VAL A 323 -4.29 -1.04 10.22
C VAL A 323 -5.51 -1.17 9.28
N PRO A 324 -6.42 -0.17 9.18
CA PRO A 324 -7.53 -0.23 8.24
C PRO A 324 -7.08 -0.36 6.77
N GLN A 325 -6.01 0.34 6.39
CA GLN A 325 -5.47 0.30 5.02
C GLN A 325 -4.93 -1.10 4.68
N LEU A 326 -4.16 -1.71 5.59
CA LEU A 326 -3.69 -3.08 5.42
C LEU A 326 -4.85 -4.08 5.39
N ARG A 327 -5.84 -3.93 6.27
CA ARG A 327 -7.03 -4.80 6.27
C ARG A 327 -7.76 -4.76 4.94
N ASP A 328 -7.92 -3.57 4.37
CA ASP A 328 -8.60 -3.40 3.09
C ASP A 328 -7.75 -3.96 1.95
N LEU A 329 -6.43 -3.73 1.93
CA LEU A 329 -5.52 -4.36 0.97
C LEU A 329 -5.60 -5.89 1.04
N LEU A 330 -5.52 -6.48 2.23
CA LEU A 330 -5.60 -7.93 2.38
C LEU A 330 -6.93 -8.47 1.86
N ARG A 331 -8.06 -7.79 2.14
CA ARG A 331 -9.37 -8.15 1.57
C ARG A 331 -9.37 -8.15 0.05
N GLU A 332 -8.59 -7.29 -0.61
CA GLU A 332 -8.44 -7.34 -2.06
C GLU A 332 -7.86 -8.68 -2.52
N TYR A 333 -6.83 -9.19 -1.84
CA TYR A 333 -6.27 -10.51 -2.16
C TYR A 333 -7.30 -11.64 -2.01
N GLU A 334 -8.18 -11.57 -1.00
CA GLU A 334 -9.28 -12.52 -0.83
C GLU A 334 -10.26 -12.47 -2.01
N VAL A 335 -10.65 -11.25 -2.44
CA VAL A 335 -11.53 -11.04 -3.59
C VAL A 335 -10.88 -11.53 -4.89
N ALA A 336 -9.63 -11.16 -5.15
CA ALA A 336 -8.90 -11.55 -6.36
C ALA A 336 -8.58 -13.05 -6.40
N GLY A 337 -8.42 -13.67 -5.23
CA GLY A 337 -8.17 -15.11 -5.11
C GLY A 337 -9.35 -16.00 -5.48
N GLY A 338 -10.56 -15.46 -5.67
CA GLY A 338 -11.74 -16.22 -6.08
C GLY A 338 -12.07 -17.39 -5.16
N GLY A 339 -11.85 -17.23 -3.85
CA GLY A 339 -12.05 -18.28 -2.84
C GLY A 339 -10.86 -19.21 -2.60
N LYS A 340 -9.77 -19.09 -3.37
CA LYS A 340 -8.48 -19.77 -3.09
C LYS A 340 -7.64 -19.04 -2.05
N VAL A 341 -7.97 -17.79 -1.75
CA VAL A 341 -7.28 -16.99 -0.73
C VAL A 341 -8.27 -16.74 0.40
N ARG A 342 -7.82 -16.93 1.63
CA ARG A 342 -8.59 -16.66 2.84
C ARG A 342 -7.85 -15.64 3.67
N VAL A 343 -8.56 -14.59 4.09
CA VAL A 343 -7.95 -13.53 4.91
C VAL A 343 -8.51 -13.56 6.32
N GLU A 344 -7.62 -13.52 7.31
CA GLU A 344 -7.97 -13.48 8.74
C GLU A 344 -7.31 -12.28 9.41
N ILE A 345 -8.07 -11.51 10.18
CA ILE A 345 -7.55 -10.41 10.99
C ILE A 345 -7.78 -10.76 12.45
N ILE A 346 -6.71 -10.87 13.21
CA ILE A 346 -6.74 -11.31 14.61
C ILE A 346 -6.02 -10.27 15.46
N ASP A 347 -6.61 -9.94 16.60
CA ASP A 347 -5.89 -9.34 17.72
C ASP A 347 -5.39 -10.46 18.64
N PRO A 348 -4.07 -10.70 18.72
CA PRO A 348 -3.51 -11.71 19.62
C PRO A 348 -3.89 -11.49 21.08
N ALA A 349 -4.01 -10.23 21.51
CA ALA A 349 -4.31 -9.90 22.91
C ALA A 349 -5.72 -10.35 23.33
N GLU A 350 -6.65 -10.49 22.38
CA GLU A 350 -8.00 -11.00 22.63
C GLU A 350 -8.08 -12.55 22.53
N HIS A 351 -7.06 -13.20 21.93
CA HIS A 351 -7.07 -14.62 21.59
C HIS A 351 -5.78 -15.34 22.07
N PRO A 352 -5.67 -15.71 23.36
CA PRO A 352 -4.43 -16.26 23.94
C PRO A 352 -3.88 -17.52 23.24
N ARG A 353 -4.76 -18.37 22.68
CA ARG A 353 -4.33 -19.56 21.92
C ARG A 353 -3.65 -19.22 20.59
N LEU A 354 -4.18 -18.21 19.90
CA LEU A 354 -3.62 -17.76 18.62
C LEU A 354 -2.37 -16.92 18.85
N GLU A 355 -2.28 -16.20 19.97
CA GLU A 355 -1.04 -15.55 20.40
C GLU A 355 0.09 -16.56 20.67
N GLN A 356 -0.20 -17.65 21.36
CA GLN A 356 0.78 -18.71 21.60
C GLN A 356 1.21 -19.38 20.29
N GLU A 357 0.27 -19.69 19.39
CA GLU A 357 0.58 -20.22 18.05
C GLU A 357 1.44 -19.22 17.25
N ALA A 358 1.12 -17.94 17.28
CA ALA A 358 1.87 -16.88 16.61
C ALA A 358 3.33 -16.84 17.08
N ASN A 359 3.55 -16.92 18.40
CA ASN A 359 4.89 -16.87 19.00
C ASN A 359 5.68 -18.17 18.74
N GLU A 360 5.10 -19.33 19.04
CA GLU A 360 5.81 -20.62 18.98
C GLU A 360 6.04 -21.12 17.54
N ARG A 361 5.07 -20.93 16.65
CA ARG A 361 5.12 -21.51 15.30
C ARG A 361 5.66 -20.54 14.25
N TYR A 362 5.37 -19.25 14.41
CA TYR A 362 5.63 -18.24 13.37
C TYR A 362 6.62 -17.16 13.82
N GLY A 363 7.13 -17.23 15.07
CA GLY A 363 8.08 -16.27 15.62
C GLY A 363 7.52 -14.85 15.82
N ILE A 364 6.19 -14.71 15.83
CA ILE A 364 5.52 -13.41 15.91
C ILE A 364 5.42 -12.98 17.37
N GLN A 365 6.14 -11.91 17.72
CA GLN A 365 6.15 -11.34 19.06
C GLN A 365 5.66 -9.89 19.07
N ALA A 366 5.18 -9.42 20.22
CA ALA A 366 4.71 -8.05 20.38
C ALA A 366 5.90 -7.08 20.42
N THR A 367 5.85 -6.04 19.58
CA THR A 367 6.87 -5.01 19.57
C THR A 367 6.54 -3.92 20.60
N PRO A 368 7.43 -3.59 21.54
CA PRO A 368 7.20 -2.54 22.52
C PRO A 368 7.35 -1.14 21.88
N PHE A 369 6.31 -0.31 21.98
CA PHE A 369 6.32 1.08 21.54
C PHE A 369 6.20 2.03 22.73
N GLN A 370 6.97 3.12 22.73
CA GLN A 370 6.80 4.17 23.73
C GLN A 370 5.74 5.17 23.25
N VAL A 371 4.60 5.23 23.93
CA VAL A 371 3.52 6.19 23.66
C VAL A 371 3.63 7.34 24.65
N ALA A 372 3.77 8.58 24.15
CA ALA A 372 3.67 9.78 24.96
C ALA A 372 2.31 10.45 24.71
N ASP A 373 1.40 10.32 25.68
CA ASP A 373 0.16 11.10 25.72
C ASP A 373 0.42 12.41 26.49
N ARG A 374 -0.45 13.41 26.37
CA ARG A 374 -0.34 14.74 26.98
C ARG A 374 -0.20 14.71 28.52
N TYR A 375 -0.42 13.56 29.14
CA TYR A 375 -0.41 13.33 30.59
C TYR A 375 0.48 12.17 31.07
N GLN A 376 0.96 11.27 30.18
CA GLN A 376 1.76 10.10 30.58
C GLN A 376 2.59 9.51 29.43
N SER A 377 3.80 9.05 29.74
CA SER A 377 4.58 8.16 28.86
C SER A 377 4.36 6.72 29.31
N ALA A 378 3.80 5.88 28.45
CA ALA A 378 3.55 4.46 28.71
C ALA A 378 4.14 3.61 27.59
N LEU A 379 4.72 2.46 27.96
CA LEU A 379 5.15 1.45 26.99
C LEU A 379 3.92 0.61 26.61
N VAL A 380 3.58 0.56 25.32
CA VAL A 380 2.49 -0.26 24.77
C VAL A 380 3.10 -1.27 23.82
N SER A 381 3.03 -2.55 24.17
CA SER A 381 3.44 -3.63 23.26
C SER A 381 2.30 -3.92 22.28
N SER A 382 2.60 -3.95 20.99
CA SER A 382 1.61 -4.10 19.93
C SER A 382 2.10 -5.05 18.86
N TYR A 383 1.18 -5.84 18.30
CA TYR A 383 1.41 -6.68 17.14
C TYR A 383 1.09 -5.89 15.86
N PHE A 384 2.01 -5.94 14.89
CA PHE A 384 1.84 -5.34 13.57
C PHE A 384 2.55 -6.20 12.52
N ASN A 385 2.00 -7.38 12.24
CA ASN A 385 2.63 -8.38 11.37
C ASN A 385 1.62 -8.99 10.40
N ILE A 386 2.07 -9.46 9.23
CA ILE A 386 1.26 -10.22 8.28
C ILE A 386 1.91 -11.58 8.03
N LEU A 387 1.16 -12.65 8.26
CA LEU A 387 1.56 -14.02 7.95
C LEU A 387 0.94 -14.44 6.61
N VAL A 388 1.76 -14.96 5.71
CA VAL A 388 1.31 -15.61 4.48
C VAL A 388 1.65 -17.09 4.58
N GLN A 389 0.64 -17.96 4.47
CA GLN A 389 0.79 -19.41 4.61
C GLN A 389 0.15 -20.13 3.43
N TYR A 390 0.87 -21.10 2.86
CA TYR A 390 0.42 -21.94 1.77
C TYR A 390 0.86 -23.40 2.02
N GLY A 391 -0.09 -24.28 2.34
CA GLY A 391 0.21 -25.64 2.79
C GLY A 391 1.06 -25.66 4.08
N SER A 392 2.24 -26.28 4.01
CA SER A 392 3.24 -26.29 5.11
C SER A 392 4.13 -25.06 5.15
N GLU A 393 4.24 -24.32 4.03
CA GLU A 393 5.14 -23.20 3.88
C GLU A 393 4.50 -21.92 4.40
N HIS A 394 5.32 -21.06 5.01
CA HIS A 394 4.87 -19.78 5.53
C HIS A 394 5.98 -18.72 5.49
N GLU A 395 5.57 -17.46 5.45
CA GLU A 395 6.45 -16.30 5.54
C GLU A 395 5.76 -15.22 6.36
N THR A 396 6.51 -14.54 7.22
CA THR A 396 6.02 -13.49 8.11
C THR A 396 6.63 -12.16 7.71
N LEU A 397 5.78 -11.17 7.47
CA LEU A 397 6.14 -9.77 7.25
C LEU A 397 6.06 -9.01 8.57
N ASP A 398 7.15 -8.37 8.94
CA ASP A 398 7.30 -7.66 10.21
C ASP A 398 7.08 -6.14 10.08
N PHE A 399 7.23 -5.43 11.20
CA PHE A 399 7.13 -3.98 11.26
C PHE A 399 8.11 -3.27 10.31
N ASN A 400 9.36 -3.74 10.21
CA ASN A 400 10.41 -3.07 9.44
C ASN A 400 10.18 -3.19 7.94
N GLU A 401 9.53 -4.26 7.51
CA GLU A 401 9.14 -4.45 6.11
C GLU A 401 7.90 -3.61 5.76
N LEU A 402 6.89 -3.57 6.63
CA LEU A 402 5.60 -2.95 6.33
C LEU A 402 5.59 -1.42 6.50
N ILE A 403 6.45 -0.87 7.36
CA ILE A 403 6.40 0.52 7.81
C ILE A 403 7.62 1.33 7.36
N GLU A 404 7.37 2.53 6.85
CA GLU A 404 8.36 3.58 6.62
C GLU A 404 8.13 4.72 7.63
N VAL A 405 9.20 5.15 8.32
CA VAL A 405 9.16 6.31 9.23
C VAL A 405 9.83 7.50 8.55
N ARG A 406 9.05 8.56 8.31
CA ARG A 406 9.52 9.82 7.75
C ARG A 406 9.67 10.85 8.86
N THR A 407 10.81 11.53 8.90
CA THR A 407 11.01 12.66 9.81
C THR A 407 11.15 13.93 9.00
N ALA A 408 10.14 14.80 9.02
CA ALA A 408 10.23 16.14 8.47
C ALA A 408 10.68 17.13 9.54
N ALA A 409 11.46 18.15 9.17
CA ALA A 409 11.87 19.19 10.11
C ALA A 409 10.64 19.98 10.59
N ASN A 410 10.47 20.09 11.92
CA ASN A 410 9.34 20.73 12.62
C ASN A 410 7.96 20.01 12.57
N ALA A 411 7.88 18.81 12.02
CA ALA A 411 6.72 17.93 12.21
C ALA A 411 7.13 16.68 13.02
N GLY A 412 6.18 16.06 13.72
CA GLY A 412 6.42 14.76 14.37
C GLY A 412 6.85 13.71 13.34
N ALA A 413 7.46 12.61 13.80
CA ALA A 413 7.72 11.46 12.93
C ALA A 413 6.39 11.00 12.30
N ASP A 414 6.32 11.01 10.98
CA ASP A 414 5.19 10.52 10.19
C ASP A 414 5.45 9.05 9.85
N VAL A 415 4.44 8.20 10.06
CA VAL A 415 4.58 6.75 9.94
C VAL A 415 3.61 6.29 8.86
N LEU A 416 4.15 5.73 7.79
CA LEU A 416 3.41 5.37 6.60
C LEU A 416 3.66 3.90 6.23
N LEU A 417 2.76 3.34 5.43
CA LEU A 417 2.99 2.03 4.81
C LEU A 417 3.98 2.18 3.67
N ARG A 418 4.96 1.27 3.59
CA ARG A 418 6.02 1.31 2.57
C ARG A 418 5.50 0.90 1.18
N ASN A 419 5.38 -0.40 0.93
CA ASN A 419 4.70 -0.94 -0.26
C ASN A 419 4.09 -2.32 0.06
N PRO A 420 3.03 -2.35 0.88
CA PRO A 420 2.50 -3.60 1.41
C PRO A 420 1.93 -4.53 0.33
N GLU A 421 1.53 -4.02 -0.85
CA GLU A 421 1.11 -4.87 -1.97
C GLU A 421 2.30 -5.68 -2.50
N TYR A 422 3.45 -5.04 -2.70
CA TYR A 422 4.66 -5.71 -3.15
C TYR A 422 5.12 -6.73 -2.12
N ASP A 423 5.16 -6.36 -0.84
CA ASP A 423 5.68 -7.21 0.24
C ASP A 423 4.81 -8.47 0.41
N VAL A 424 3.48 -8.32 0.38
CA VAL A 424 2.53 -9.44 0.43
C VAL A 424 2.64 -10.30 -0.84
N THR A 425 2.72 -9.70 -2.03
CA THR A 425 2.88 -10.46 -3.28
C THR A 425 4.18 -11.25 -3.30
N ARG A 426 5.27 -10.66 -2.80
CA ARG A 426 6.58 -11.30 -2.66
C ARG A 426 6.49 -12.51 -1.71
N ALA A 427 5.85 -12.35 -0.57
CA ALA A 427 5.64 -13.45 0.38
C ALA A 427 4.79 -14.57 -0.24
N ILE A 428 3.71 -14.23 -0.95
CA ILE A 428 2.87 -15.22 -1.69
C ILE A 428 3.70 -15.97 -2.72
N LYS A 429 4.46 -15.25 -3.53
CA LYS A 429 5.36 -15.81 -4.53
C LYS A 429 6.33 -16.81 -3.87
N SER A 430 6.97 -16.41 -2.78
CA SER A 430 7.92 -17.22 -2.02
C SER A 430 7.30 -18.52 -1.50
N VAL A 431 6.18 -18.46 -0.77
CA VAL A 431 5.52 -19.66 -0.23
C VAL A 431 4.93 -20.56 -1.30
N LEU A 432 4.37 -19.99 -2.38
CA LEU A 432 3.84 -20.74 -3.51
C LEU A 432 4.94 -21.52 -4.21
N TYR A 433 6.08 -20.87 -4.49
CA TYR A 433 7.21 -21.54 -5.09
C TYR A 433 7.77 -22.61 -4.16
N ASN A 434 7.97 -22.34 -2.87
CA ASN A 434 8.48 -23.34 -1.92
C ASN A 434 7.56 -24.57 -1.83
N TYR A 435 6.24 -24.38 -1.86
CA TYR A 435 5.27 -25.48 -1.87
C TYR A 435 5.29 -26.26 -3.20
N GLN A 436 5.32 -25.58 -4.35
CA GLN A 436 5.45 -26.23 -5.66
C GLN A 436 6.78 -26.99 -5.79
N MET A 437 7.80 -26.52 -5.08
CA MET A 437 9.08 -27.19 -4.86
C MET A 437 9.02 -28.34 -3.84
N GLY A 438 7.85 -28.90 -3.54
CA GLY A 438 7.73 -30.19 -2.83
C GLY A 438 8.45 -31.37 -3.51
N GLY A 439 9.18 -31.16 -4.61
CA GLY A 439 10.27 -31.99 -5.13
C GLY A 439 11.63 -31.33 -4.89
N SER A 440 12.60 -32.11 -4.38
CA SER A 440 13.83 -31.64 -3.73
C SER A 440 14.58 -30.50 -4.45
N LEU A 441 15.03 -29.45 -3.72
CA LEU A 441 15.94 -28.39 -4.21
C LEU A 441 17.12 -28.95 -5.03
N PHE A 442 17.56 -30.15 -4.66
CA PHE A 442 18.63 -30.90 -5.30
C PHE A 442 18.31 -31.39 -6.72
N GLU A 443 17.05 -31.49 -7.14
CA GLU A 443 16.70 -31.90 -8.51
C GLU A 443 17.23 -30.93 -9.58
N ARG A 444 17.32 -29.64 -9.25
CA ARG A 444 17.75 -28.56 -10.15
C ARG A 444 19.16 -28.02 -9.86
N ILE A 445 19.83 -28.60 -8.87
CA ILE A 445 21.26 -28.38 -8.65
C ILE A 445 21.99 -29.27 -9.66
N ASP A 446 22.57 -28.64 -10.68
CA ASP A 446 23.24 -29.34 -11.77
C ASP A 446 24.59 -29.93 -11.33
N GLU A 447 25.29 -29.25 -10.41
CA GLU A 447 26.58 -29.66 -9.85
C GLU A 447 26.52 -29.92 -8.34
N PRO A 448 27.23 -30.92 -7.80
CA PRO A 448 27.26 -31.16 -6.36
C PRO A 448 27.76 -29.94 -5.58
N VAL A 449 27.01 -29.54 -4.56
CA VAL A 449 27.36 -28.42 -3.69
C VAL A 449 27.97 -28.96 -2.40
N GLU A 450 29.12 -28.43 -2.01
CA GLU A 450 29.79 -28.73 -0.75
C GLU A 450 29.59 -27.58 0.25
N PHE A 451 29.06 -27.90 1.43
CA PHE A 451 29.09 -27.02 2.58
C PHE A 451 30.44 -27.15 3.28
N ILE A 452 31.18 -26.04 3.37
CA ILE A 452 32.48 -25.95 4.04
C ILE A 452 32.37 -25.01 5.23
N ALA A 453 32.61 -25.54 6.43
CA ALA A 453 32.66 -24.78 7.66
C ALA A 453 34.11 -24.61 8.12
N TYR A 454 34.59 -23.38 8.09
CA TYR A 454 35.90 -22.98 8.61
C TYR A 454 35.75 -22.58 10.08
N VAL A 455 35.97 -23.55 10.98
CA VAL A 455 35.71 -23.41 12.41
C VAL A 455 36.96 -23.78 13.20
N SER A 456 37.40 -22.91 14.13
CA SER A 456 38.53 -23.21 15.02
C SER A 456 38.25 -24.37 15.98
N ALA A 457 39.32 -24.97 16.50
CA ALA A 457 39.24 -26.08 17.44
C ALA A 457 38.47 -25.72 18.72
N ASP A 458 37.87 -26.73 19.37
CA ASP A 458 37.05 -26.56 20.57
C ASP A 458 37.74 -25.73 21.65
N ALA A 459 39.06 -25.86 21.82
CA ALA A 459 39.81 -25.16 22.86
C ALA A 459 39.75 -23.62 22.76
N VAL A 460 39.53 -23.07 21.56
CA VAL A 460 39.59 -21.62 21.26
C VAL A 460 38.21 -21.06 20.90
N LEU A 461 37.21 -21.92 20.72
CA LEU A 461 35.87 -21.53 20.29
C LEU A 461 34.98 -21.16 21.50
N PRO A 462 34.29 -19.99 21.49
CA PRO A 462 33.32 -19.63 22.52
C PRO A 462 32.21 -20.66 22.72
N ASP A 463 31.72 -20.79 23.96
CA ASP A 463 30.67 -21.75 24.34
C ASP A 463 29.41 -21.67 23.47
N ALA A 464 28.94 -20.45 23.19
CA ALA A 464 27.74 -20.24 22.36
C ALA A 464 27.94 -20.76 20.92
N LEU A 465 29.15 -20.59 20.35
CA LEU A 465 29.47 -21.04 19.00
C LEU A 465 29.70 -22.56 18.93
N ARG A 466 30.19 -23.18 20.01
CA ARG A 466 30.24 -24.64 20.13
C ARG A 466 28.82 -25.23 20.09
N ALA A 467 27.92 -24.69 20.91
CA ALA A 467 26.52 -25.12 20.94
C ALA A 467 25.82 -24.92 19.58
N TYR A 468 26.05 -23.78 18.93
CA TYR A 468 25.52 -23.50 17.59
C TYR A 468 26.04 -24.49 16.54
N ARG A 469 27.37 -24.70 16.47
CA ARG A 469 28.00 -25.66 15.55
C ARG A 469 27.42 -27.07 15.72
N ASP A 470 27.29 -27.53 16.95
CA ASP A 470 26.80 -28.88 17.25
C ASP A 470 25.32 -29.03 16.85
N SER A 471 24.52 -27.98 17.02
CA SER A 471 23.12 -27.95 16.58
C SER A 471 22.98 -27.98 15.05
N ILE A 472 23.76 -27.17 14.32
CA ILE A 472 23.66 -27.13 12.85
C ILE A 472 24.21 -28.41 12.21
N LYS A 473 25.14 -29.11 12.86
CA LYS A 473 25.68 -30.39 12.35
C LYS A 473 24.59 -31.45 12.18
N ALA A 474 23.68 -31.56 13.16
CA ALA A 474 22.53 -32.47 13.06
C ALA A 474 21.57 -32.08 11.93
N GLN A 475 21.38 -30.77 11.69
CA GLN A 475 20.55 -30.28 10.58
C GLN A 475 21.19 -30.58 9.22
N LEU A 476 22.51 -30.42 9.10
CA LEU A 476 23.27 -30.71 7.89
C LEU A 476 23.25 -32.20 7.53
N GLU A 477 23.29 -33.10 8.52
CA GLU A 477 23.17 -34.55 8.31
C GLU A 477 21.81 -34.94 7.70
N ASP A 478 20.71 -34.31 8.15
CA ASP A 478 19.36 -34.48 7.55
C ASP A 478 19.34 -34.03 6.08
N VAL A 479 20.02 -32.94 5.75
CA VAL A 479 20.09 -32.40 4.38
C VAL A 479 20.92 -33.30 3.47
N VAL A 480 22.08 -33.80 3.93
CA VAL A 480 22.90 -34.77 3.19
C VAL A 480 22.08 -36.01 2.84
N ALA A 481 21.32 -36.56 3.81
CA ALA A 481 20.49 -37.74 3.59
C ALA A 481 19.40 -37.54 2.53
N ARG A 482 18.84 -36.32 2.41
CA ARG A 482 17.80 -35.97 1.45
C ARG A 482 18.32 -35.52 0.09
N SER A 483 19.62 -35.26 -0.04
CA SER A 483 20.23 -34.65 -1.23
C SER A 483 20.44 -35.59 -2.42
N GLY A 484 20.30 -36.90 -2.23
CA GLY A 484 20.60 -37.89 -3.27
C GLY A 484 22.07 -37.86 -3.75
N GLY A 485 23.00 -37.36 -2.94
CA GLY A 485 24.43 -37.27 -3.26
C GLY A 485 24.87 -35.96 -3.92
N LYS A 486 23.97 -34.97 -4.06
CA LYS A 486 24.28 -33.64 -4.59
C LYS A 486 24.70 -32.62 -3.52
N PHE A 487 24.78 -33.04 -2.26
CA PHE A 487 25.23 -32.20 -1.15
C PHE A 487 26.23 -32.95 -0.29
N SER A 488 27.34 -32.30 0.05
CA SER A 488 28.35 -32.80 0.98
C SER A 488 28.70 -31.76 2.03
N VAL A 489 29.27 -32.21 3.15
CA VAL A 489 29.57 -31.35 4.31
C VAL A 489 31.00 -31.61 4.76
N ARG A 490 31.77 -30.55 4.97
CA ARG A 490 33.16 -30.62 5.42
C ARG A 490 33.43 -29.54 6.47
N PHE A 491 33.99 -29.95 7.59
CA PHE A 491 34.48 -29.06 8.64
C PHE A 491 36.00 -29.00 8.56
N ILE A 492 36.55 -27.79 8.49
CA ILE A 492 37.98 -27.54 8.36
C ILE A 492 38.41 -26.62 9.49
N GLU A 493 39.45 -27.02 10.20
CA GLU A 493 40.13 -26.17 11.18
C GLU A 493 41.19 -25.34 10.45
N PRO A 494 41.01 -24.01 10.27
CA PRO A 494 41.93 -23.21 9.46
C PRO A 494 43.35 -23.15 10.04
N GLU A 495 43.45 -23.30 11.35
CA GLU A 495 44.67 -23.19 12.14
C GLU A 495 45.43 -24.53 12.29
N ALA A 496 44.87 -25.64 11.79
CA ALA A 496 45.52 -26.93 11.86
C ALA A 496 46.78 -27.01 10.96
N GLY A 497 47.80 -27.73 11.42
CA GLY A 497 49.08 -27.90 10.70
C GLY A 497 49.90 -26.60 10.60
N ASP A 498 50.42 -26.30 9.41
CA ASP A 498 51.25 -25.10 9.14
C ASP A 498 50.42 -23.82 8.83
N GLY A 499 49.13 -23.80 9.18
CA GLY A 499 48.23 -22.66 8.93
C GLY A 499 48.11 -22.28 7.44
N VAL A 500 48.27 -23.26 6.55
CA VAL A 500 48.18 -23.05 5.09
C VAL A 500 46.76 -22.68 4.69
N VAL A 501 45.77 -23.36 5.26
CA VAL A 501 44.35 -23.09 5.01
C VAL A 501 43.97 -21.69 5.50
N ALA A 502 44.37 -21.31 6.72
CA ALA A 502 44.15 -19.95 7.23
C ALA A 502 44.72 -18.86 6.30
N ARG A 503 45.93 -19.07 5.76
CA ARG A 503 46.53 -18.14 4.78
C ARG A 503 45.77 -18.13 3.45
N GLN A 504 45.34 -19.29 2.98
CA GLN A 504 44.59 -19.43 1.73
C GLN A 504 43.24 -18.71 1.83
N ILE A 505 42.43 -19.00 2.86
CA ILE A 505 41.11 -18.38 3.01
C ILE A 505 41.19 -16.88 3.30
N ALA A 506 42.27 -16.41 3.93
CA ALA A 506 42.52 -14.98 4.12
C ALA A 506 42.89 -14.27 2.81
N GLN A 507 43.57 -14.95 1.88
CA GLN A 507 43.97 -14.39 0.57
C GLN A 507 42.84 -14.48 -0.45
N GLU A 508 42.13 -15.60 -0.52
CA GLU A 508 41.07 -15.85 -1.49
C GLU A 508 39.74 -15.19 -1.08
N TRP A 509 39.36 -15.28 0.21
CA TRP A 509 38.02 -14.92 0.69
C TRP A 509 38.03 -13.82 1.77
N GLY A 510 39.20 -13.33 2.16
CA GLY A 510 39.32 -12.29 3.19
C GLY A 510 38.96 -12.76 4.61
N PHE A 511 38.83 -14.07 4.84
CA PHE A 511 38.48 -14.62 6.15
C PHE A 511 39.63 -14.41 7.14
N ARG A 512 39.33 -13.72 8.24
CA ARG A 512 40.30 -13.37 9.28
C ARG A 512 39.82 -13.91 10.63
N PRO A 513 40.73 -14.16 11.57
CA PRO A 513 40.30 -14.64 12.87
C PRO A 513 39.51 -13.54 13.59
N MET A 514 38.35 -13.92 14.11
CA MET A 514 37.46 -13.13 14.94
C MET A 514 38.00 -13.08 16.38
N VAL A 515 37.70 -12.00 17.10
CA VAL A 515 38.08 -11.84 18.51
C VAL A 515 36.83 -11.49 19.33
N THR A 516 36.72 -12.00 20.54
CA THR A 516 35.61 -11.62 21.43
C THR A 516 35.88 -10.27 22.09
N ALA A 517 34.83 -9.51 22.41
CA ALA A 517 34.96 -8.20 23.04
C ALA A 517 35.54 -8.24 24.47
N LEU A 518 35.45 -9.41 25.12
CA LEU A 518 35.85 -9.63 26.52
C LEU A 518 37.27 -10.18 26.68
N ASP A 519 37.79 -10.87 25.66
CA ASP A 519 39.12 -11.46 25.68
C ASP A 519 39.83 -11.26 24.33
N ARG A 520 40.79 -10.32 24.30
CA ARG A 520 41.52 -9.94 23.08
C ARG A 520 42.64 -10.91 22.72
N GLU A 521 42.93 -11.91 23.56
CA GLU A 521 44.05 -12.83 23.37
C GLU A 521 43.65 -14.14 22.66
N GLN A 522 42.36 -14.44 22.54
CA GLN A 522 41.87 -15.64 21.83
C GLN A 522 41.17 -15.27 20.53
N ALA A 523 41.88 -15.48 19.43
CA ALA A 523 41.36 -15.33 18.09
C ALA A 523 40.82 -16.68 17.57
N PHE A 524 39.71 -16.68 16.86
CA PHE A 524 39.07 -17.91 16.35
C PHE A 524 38.46 -17.68 14.97
N TYR A 525 38.25 -18.74 14.18
CA TYR A 525 37.52 -18.69 12.91
C TYR A 525 36.12 -19.29 13.08
N PHE A 526 35.12 -18.63 12.49
CA PHE A 526 33.77 -19.19 12.36
C PHE A 526 33.13 -18.65 11.07
N TYR A 527 33.39 -19.32 9.94
CA TYR A 527 32.82 -18.97 8.64
C TYR A 527 32.13 -20.18 8.02
N LEU A 528 30.92 -19.97 7.48
CA LEU A 528 30.14 -21.00 6.82
C LEU A 528 30.01 -20.65 5.33
N THR A 529 30.33 -21.59 4.45
CA THR A 529 30.27 -21.40 3.00
C THR A 529 29.63 -22.58 2.29
N LEU A 530 28.99 -22.32 1.15
CA LEU A 530 28.60 -23.31 0.15
C LEU A 530 29.48 -23.12 -1.07
N ALA A 531 29.93 -24.21 -1.70
CA ALA A 531 30.82 -24.18 -2.85
C ALA A 531 30.43 -25.23 -3.89
N ASP A 532 30.52 -24.90 -5.17
CA ASP A 532 30.54 -25.85 -6.28
C ASP A 532 31.86 -25.70 -7.08
N THR A 533 31.93 -26.17 -8.32
CA THR A 533 33.15 -26.00 -9.13
C THR A 533 33.35 -24.57 -9.67
N HIS A 534 32.34 -23.71 -9.56
CA HIS A 534 32.27 -22.40 -10.21
C HIS A 534 32.23 -21.22 -9.24
N GLN A 535 31.64 -21.40 -8.05
CA GLN A 535 31.37 -20.30 -7.12
C GLN A 535 31.39 -20.75 -5.66
N VAL A 536 31.70 -19.80 -4.77
CA VAL A 536 31.62 -19.95 -3.32
C VAL A 536 30.71 -18.87 -2.76
N VAL A 537 29.75 -19.29 -1.96
CA VAL A 537 28.75 -18.43 -1.33
C VAL A 537 28.94 -18.50 0.18
N GLN A 538 29.29 -17.37 0.80
CA GLN A 538 29.29 -17.27 2.26
C GLN A 538 27.86 -17.17 2.80
N LEU A 539 27.58 -17.94 3.85
CA LEU A 539 26.31 -17.86 4.58
C LEU A 539 26.43 -16.81 5.71
N PRO A 540 25.41 -15.95 5.88
CA PRO A 540 25.40 -14.97 6.97
C PRO A 540 25.41 -15.66 8.34
N THR A 541 26.13 -15.04 9.28
CA THR A 541 26.31 -15.53 10.65
C THR A 541 26.13 -14.38 11.65
N ASP A 542 25.03 -13.66 11.53
CA ASP A 542 24.82 -12.42 12.29
C ASP A 542 24.45 -12.70 13.76
N ASP A 543 23.51 -13.63 14.01
CA ASP A 543 22.98 -13.90 15.37
C ASP A 543 23.32 -15.29 15.92
N PHE A 544 23.94 -16.17 15.12
CA PHE A 544 24.26 -17.57 15.48
C PHE A 544 23.08 -18.34 16.12
N ASP A 545 21.86 -18.06 15.67
CA ASP A 545 20.65 -18.76 16.12
C ASP A 545 20.44 -20.07 15.33
N PRO A 546 20.41 -21.24 16.01
CA PRO A 546 20.20 -22.52 15.34
C PRO A 546 18.81 -22.69 14.72
N THR A 547 17.79 -21.93 15.14
CA THR A 547 16.43 -22.09 14.57
C THR A 547 16.30 -21.52 13.16
N GLY A 548 16.98 -20.41 12.87
CA GLY A 548 17.03 -19.80 11.53
C GLY A 548 17.99 -20.45 10.53
N PHE A 549 18.87 -21.36 10.97
CA PHE A 549 19.94 -21.90 10.10
C PHE A 549 19.42 -22.59 8.83
N ARG A 550 18.32 -23.34 8.91
CA ARG A 550 17.74 -24.03 7.76
C ARG A 550 17.33 -23.07 6.64
N GLN A 551 16.73 -21.94 6.99
CA GLN A 551 16.34 -20.90 6.04
C GLN A 551 17.56 -20.25 5.37
N VAL A 552 18.62 -20.00 6.15
CA VAL A 552 19.90 -19.50 5.63
C VAL A 552 20.54 -20.49 4.67
N LEU A 553 20.54 -21.78 5.00
CA LEU A 553 21.06 -22.85 4.16
C LEU A 553 20.27 -22.99 2.85
N ASP A 554 18.94 -23.02 2.92
CA ASP A 554 18.08 -23.15 1.75
C ASP A 554 18.21 -21.92 0.82
N ALA A 555 18.31 -20.72 1.38
CA ALA A 555 18.58 -19.49 0.63
C ALA A 555 19.95 -19.54 -0.07
N GLY A 556 20.96 -20.10 0.60
CA GLY A 556 22.27 -20.37 0.01
C GLY A 556 22.21 -21.38 -1.13
N LEU A 557 21.55 -22.52 -0.93
CA LEU A 557 21.43 -23.60 -1.92
C LEU A 557 20.65 -23.19 -3.18
N LYS A 558 19.62 -22.34 -3.05
CA LYS A 558 18.88 -21.78 -4.18
C LYS A 558 19.78 -21.06 -5.20
N ARG A 559 20.93 -20.53 -4.78
CA ARG A 559 21.90 -19.83 -5.65
C ARG A 559 22.70 -20.78 -6.54
N PHE A 560 22.75 -22.06 -6.20
CA PHE A 560 23.41 -23.13 -6.97
C PHE A 560 22.47 -23.88 -7.90
N ALA A 561 21.17 -23.54 -7.87
CA ALA A 561 20.15 -24.26 -8.61
C ALA A 561 19.72 -23.46 -9.85
N SER A 562 19.65 -24.12 -11.01
CA SER A 562 19.36 -23.45 -12.28
C SER A 562 17.88 -23.01 -12.38
N GLY A 563 17.66 -21.78 -12.85
CA GLY A 563 16.32 -21.21 -13.06
C GLY A 563 15.60 -20.68 -11.81
N PHE A 564 16.28 -20.54 -10.67
CA PHE A 564 15.69 -20.00 -9.44
C PHE A 564 15.78 -18.48 -9.27
N THR A 565 16.87 -17.88 -9.74
CA THR A 565 17.14 -16.44 -9.64
C THR A 565 17.81 -15.97 -10.93
N ARG A 566 17.55 -14.74 -11.35
CA ARG A 566 18.36 -14.14 -12.43
C ARG A 566 19.73 -13.78 -11.88
N THR A 567 20.74 -13.79 -12.74
CA THR A 567 22.12 -13.45 -12.36
C THR A 567 22.40 -11.99 -12.72
N VAL A 568 22.82 -11.21 -11.72
CA VAL A 568 23.26 -9.83 -11.83
C VAL A 568 24.80 -9.80 -11.77
N ALA A 569 25.43 -9.49 -12.90
CA ALA A 569 26.84 -9.12 -12.93
C ALA A 569 26.97 -7.69 -12.38
N LEU A 570 27.61 -7.52 -11.23
CA LEU A 570 27.78 -6.24 -10.54
C LEU A 570 29.23 -5.76 -10.67
N SER A 571 29.41 -4.62 -11.33
CA SER A 571 30.69 -3.92 -11.45
C SER A 571 30.67 -2.66 -10.58
N VAL A 572 31.46 -2.67 -9.50
CA VAL A 572 31.64 -1.55 -8.55
C VAL A 572 33.14 -1.24 -8.38
N PRO A 573 33.52 0.01 -8.04
CA PRO A 573 34.90 0.36 -7.75
C PRO A 573 35.49 -0.51 -6.64
N ARG A 574 36.77 -0.90 -6.80
CA ARG A 574 37.51 -1.62 -5.76
C ARG A 574 37.73 -0.69 -4.57
N VAL A 575 37.20 -1.08 -3.42
CA VAL A 575 37.38 -0.34 -2.15
C VAL A 575 38.66 -0.86 -1.48
N ASP A 576 39.55 0.04 -1.06
CA ASP A 576 40.68 -0.35 -0.21
C ASP A 576 40.13 -0.77 1.17
N GLU A 577 40.21 -2.07 1.45
CA GLU A 577 39.69 -2.67 2.68
C GLU A 577 40.31 -2.11 3.95
N GLN A 578 41.56 -1.61 3.90
CA GLN A 578 42.19 -0.97 5.06
C GLN A 578 41.55 0.38 5.37
N MET A 579 41.20 1.14 4.34
CA MET A 579 40.57 2.46 4.45
C MET A 579 39.11 2.35 4.86
N ALA A 580 38.37 1.39 4.29
CA ALA A 580 36.97 1.10 4.66
C ALA A 580 36.82 0.68 6.14
N ARG A 581 37.82 0.00 6.71
CA ARG A 581 37.79 -0.50 8.10
C ARG A 581 37.86 0.61 9.15
N PHE A 582 38.41 1.77 8.81
CA PHE A 582 38.51 2.92 9.70
C PHE A 582 37.49 4.02 9.37
N ASN A 583 36.53 3.74 8.47
CA ASN A 583 35.62 4.76 7.93
C ASN A 583 36.37 5.96 7.32
N LEU A 584 37.58 5.72 6.81
CA LEU A 584 38.43 6.72 6.18
C LEU A 584 38.17 6.66 4.67
N GLY A 585 37.26 7.51 4.18
CA GLY A 585 37.09 7.88 2.77
C GLY A 585 37.09 6.75 1.74
N GLY A 586 35.92 6.20 1.41
CA GLY A 586 35.72 5.33 0.25
C GLY A 586 34.25 4.90 0.11
N PRO A 587 33.68 4.81 -1.11
CA PRO A 587 32.31 4.35 -1.31
C PRO A 587 32.19 2.87 -0.94
N THR A 588 31.14 2.47 -0.22
CA THR A 588 30.85 1.05 0.06
C THR A 588 29.51 0.66 -0.54
N PHE A 589 29.41 -0.55 -1.09
CA PHE A 589 28.22 -1.03 -1.79
C PHE A 589 27.54 -2.20 -1.08
N LYS A 590 27.92 -2.49 0.17
CA LYS A 590 27.39 -3.64 0.95
C LYS A 590 25.86 -3.67 1.04
N GLN A 591 25.22 -2.52 1.25
CA GLN A 591 23.75 -2.44 1.30
C GLN A 591 23.11 -2.75 -0.05
N LEU A 592 23.73 -2.29 -1.14
CA LEU A 592 23.28 -2.59 -2.50
C LEU A 592 23.44 -4.07 -2.82
N GLU A 593 24.60 -4.65 -2.49
CA GLU A 593 24.86 -6.09 -2.62
C GLU A 593 23.85 -6.92 -1.82
N GLN A 594 23.60 -6.55 -0.55
CA GLN A 594 22.58 -7.21 0.27
C GLN A 594 21.18 -7.10 -0.34
N ALA A 595 20.81 -5.93 -0.88
CA ALA A 595 19.51 -5.73 -1.50
C ALA A 595 19.31 -6.57 -2.77
N ILE A 596 20.33 -6.61 -3.64
CA ILE A 596 20.28 -7.42 -4.87
C ILE A 596 20.27 -8.93 -4.51
N THR A 597 21.07 -9.35 -3.54
CA THR A 597 21.22 -10.75 -3.12
C THR A 597 19.95 -11.35 -2.48
N ARG A 598 18.93 -10.53 -2.16
CA ARG A 598 17.64 -11.02 -1.64
C ARG A 598 16.87 -11.84 -2.67
N ASP A 599 16.87 -11.40 -3.92
CA ASP A 599 16.02 -11.97 -5.00
C ASP A 599 16.83 -12.43 -6.22
N TYR A 600 18.12 -12.09 -6.29
CA TYR A 600 19.01 -12.34 -7.43
C TYR A 600 20.32 -12.99 -6.99
N SER A 601 20.95 -13.73 -7.91
CA SER A 601 22.34 -14.15 -7.73
C SER A 601 23.27 -13.01 -8.16
N ILE A 602 24.24 -12.63 -7.35
CA ILE A 602 25.25 -11.64 -7.71
C ILE A 602 26.51 -12.33 -8.20
N ARG A 603 27.08 -11.85 -9.29
CA ARG A 603 28.46 -12.10 -9.68
C ARG A 603 29.21 -10.77 -9.70
N MET A 604 30.24 -10.64 -8.89
CA MET A 604 31.11 -9.46 -8.97
C MET A 604 31.91 -9.54 -10.27
N GLU A 605 31.83 -8.51 -11.10
CA GLU A 605 32.42 -8.49 -12.43
C GLU A 605 33.53 -7.44 -12.51
N ASP A 606 34.68 -7.84 -13.06
CA ASP A 606 35.75 -6.92 -13.42
C ASP A 606 35.81 -6.79 -14.94
N LEU A 607 35.28 -5.68 -15.45
CA LEU A 607 35.12 -5.46 -16.90
C LEU A 607 36.44 -5.24 -17.65
N THR A 608 37.57 -5.16 -16.95
CA THR A 608 38.88 -4.91 -17.58
C THR A 608 39.33 -6.04 -18.51
N ASP A 609 38.81 -7.25 -18.33
CA ASP A 609 39.07 -8.39 -19.23
C ASP A 609 38.32 -8.31 -20.58
N GLY A 610 37.44 -7.32 -20.75
CA GLY A 610 36.67 -7.09 -21.96
C GLY A 610 35.48 -8.03 -22.16
N ALA A 611 35.08 -8.77 -21.13
CA ALA A 611 33.96 -9.69 -21.17
C ALA A 611 32.96 -9.44 -20.04
N VAL A 612 31.78 -10.04 -20.19
CA VAL A 612 30.79 -10.17 -19.12
C VAL A 612 30.39 -11.63 -19.09
N ALA A 613 30.33 -12.20 -17.88
CA ALA A 613 29.80 -13.52 -17.58
C ALA A 613 28.66 -13.96 -18.52
N VAL A 614 28.79 -15.17 -19.08
CA VAL A 614 27.89 -15.68 -20.15
C VAL A 614 26.49 -15.99 -19.62
N ASP A 615 26.41 -16.36 -18.35
CA ASP A 615 25.20 -16.65 -17.57
C ASP A 615 24.59 -15.41 -16.89
N ALA A 616 25.16 -14.21 -17.08
CA ALA A 616 24.59 -12.97 -16.55
C ALA A 616 23.41 -12.49 -17.41
N ASP A 617 22.26 -12.26 -16.77
CA ASP A 617 21.05 -11.69 -17.37
C ASP A 617 21.07 -10.16 -17.36
N ILE A 618 21.64 -9.60 -16.29
CA ILE A 618 21.69 -8.16 -16.01
C ILE A 618 23.13 -7.78 -15.70
N LEU A 619 23.61 -6.68 -16.30
CA LEU A 619 24.88 -6.04 -15.96
C LEU A 619 24.60 -4.73 -15.24
N ALA A 620 24.95 -4.63 -13.96
CA ALA A 620 24.85 -3.42 -13.16
C ALA A 620 26.23 -2.76 -13.02
N VAL A 621 26.42 -1.58 -13.61
CA VAL A 621 27.67 -0.81 -13.49
C VAL A 621 27.39 0.41 -12.62
N VAL A 622 27.97 0.43 -11.43
CA VAL A 622 27.64 1.40 -10.37
C VAL A 622 28.88 2.18 -9.98
N ALA A 623 28.77 3.52 -10.02
CA ALA A 623 29.87 4.46 -9.79
C ALA A 623 31.17 4.12 -10.54
N PRO A 624 31.13 3.80 -11.85
CA PRO A 624 32.34 3.46 -12.61
C PRO A 624 33.37 4.60 -12.56
N GLN A 625 34.65 4.27 -12.54
CA GLN A 625 35.74 5.25 -12.51
C GLN A 625 36.76 4.92 -13.60
N ARG A 626 36.91 5.82 -14.58
CA ARG A 626 37.88 5.74 -15.69
C ARG A 626 37.88 4.37 -16.38
N LEU A 627 36.71 3.90 -16.84
CA LEU A 627 36.61 2.68 -17.63
C LEU A 627 37.46 2.79 -18.91
N ASP A 628 38.22 1.75 -19.20
CA ASP A 628 39.02 1.67 -20.42
C ASP A 628 38.17 1.22 -21.61
N ALA A 629 38.75 1.30 -22.82
CA ALA A 629 38.04 0.92 -24.04
C ALA A 629 37.58 -0.55 -24.05
N SER A 630 38.32 -1.44 -23.37
CA SER A 630 37.95 -2.85 -23.21
C SER A 630 36.70 -3.01 -22.36
N SER A 631 36.63 -2.33 -21.21
CA SER A 631 35.45 -2.35 -20.34
C SER A 631 34.21 -1.78 -21.02
N VAL A 632 34.36 -0.66 -21.73
CA VAL A 632 33.24 -0.06 -22.49
C VAL A 632 32.77 -0.99 -23.61
N PHE A 633 33.70 -1.68 -24.28
CA PHE A 633 33.37 -2.69 -25.28
C PHE A 633 32.59 -3.87 -24.68
N ALA A 634 32.95 -4.34 -23.48
CA ALA A 634 32.23 -5.41 -22.78
C ALA A 634 30.76 -5.03 -22.51
N ILE A 635 30.53 -3.80 -22.02
CA ILE A 635 29.19 -3.25 -21.77
C ILE A 635 28.39 -3.19 -23.08
N ASP A 636 28.99 -2.70 -24.15
CA ASP A 636 28.34 -2.57 -25.45
C ASP A 636 27.97 -3.94 -26.04
N GLN A 637 28.87 -4.91 -25.99
CA GLN A 637 28.60 -6.28 -26.46
C GLN A 637 27.50 -6.96 -25.64
N PHE A 638 27.49 -6.76 -24.33
CA PHE A 638 26.43 -7.28 -23.45
C PHE A 638 25.05 -6.71 -23.81
N LEU A 639 24.99 -5.40 -24.09
CA LEU A 639 23.76 -4.76 -24.55
C LEU A 639 23.33 -5.28 -25.94
N MET A 640 24.28 -5.39 -26.88
CA MET A 640 24.02 -5.83 -28.25
C MET A 640 23.56 -7.30 -28.36
N ARG A 641 23.98 -8.17 -27.44
CA ARG A 641 23.48 -9.56 -27.36
C ARG A 641 22.10 -9.69 -26.70
N GLY A 642 21.47 -8.56 -26.33
CA GLY A 642 20.14 -8.50 -25.72
C GLY A 642 20.12 -8.55 -24.19
N GLY A 643 21.27 -8.41 -23.53
CA GLY A 643 21.35 -8.30 -22.08
C GLY A 643 20.82 -6.95 -21.57
N THR A 644 20.41 -6.89 -20.30
CA THR A 644 19.95 -5.64 -19.67
C THR A 644 21.08 -4.94 -18.93
N VAL A 645 21.41 -3.70 -19.31
CA VAL A 645 22.43 -2.89 -18.62
C VAL A 645 21.75 -1.86 -17.71
N VAL A 646 22.16 -1.82 -16.45
CA VAL A 646 21.77 -0.80 -15.46
C VAL A 646 23.00 0.04 -15.14
N LEU A 647 22.91 1.35 -15.33
CA LEU A 647 24.00 2.30 -15.09
C LEU A 647 23.62 3.29 -13.99
N ALA A 648 24.48 3.40 -12.98
CA ALA A 648 24.40 4.44 -11.97
C ALA A 648 25.72 5.23 -11.99
N THR A 649 25.72 6.41 -12.61
CA THR A 649 26.91 7.22 -12.80
C THR A 649 26.60 8.71 -12.62
N SER A 650 27.61 9.47 -12.23
CA SER A 650 27.54 10.91 -11.99
C SER A 650 28.86 11.54 -12.45
N PRO A 651 28.86 12.79 -12.97
CA PRO A 651 30.09 13.52 -13.27
C PRO A 651 30.79 14.02 -12.00
N PHE A 652 30.17 13.86 -10.84
CA PHE A 652 30.70 14.31 -9.54
C PHE A 652 30.56 13.25 -8.46
N THR A 653 31.48 13.30 -7.49
CA THR A 653 31.38 12.61 -6.20
C THR A 653 31.44 13.63 -5.06
N ALA A 654 30.77 13.34 -3.94
CA ALA A 654 30.78 14.18 -2.75
C ALA A 654 31.61 13.51 -1.65
N GLU A 655 32.55 14.24 -1.06
CA GLU A 655 33.39 13.78 0.05
C GLU A 655 33.26 14.70 1.25
N LEU A 656 33.18 14.11 2.44
CA LEU A 656 33.22 14.83 3.72
C LEU A 656 34.63 14.70 4.30
N SER A 657 35.41 15.78 4.28
CA SER A 657 36.76 15.84 4.83
C SER A 657 36.89 17.02 5.80
N ASP A 658 37.42 16.78 6.99
CA ASP A 658 37.62 17.80 8.04
C ASP A 658 36.37 18.63 8.41
N GLY A 659 35.18 18.05 8.25
CA GLY A 659 33.91 18.74 8.50
C GLY A 659 33.44 19.66 7.37
N GLU A 660 34.17 19.69 6.25
CA GLU A 660 33.75 20.33 5.01
C GLU A 660 33.27 19.27 4.00
N LEU A 661 32.13 19.55 3.37
CA LEU A 661 31.55 18.72 2.31
C LEU A 661 31.96 19.34 0.98
N ARG A 662 32.72 18.58 0.18
CA ARG A 662 33.32 19.03 -1.07
C ARG A 662 32.85 18.16 -2.22
N LEU A 663 32.59 18.81 -3.35
CA LEU A 663 32.33 18.14 -4.62
C LEU A 663 33.66 17.93 -5.36
N GLN A 664 33.86 16.75 -5.94
CA GLN A 664 35.02 16.41 -6.76
C GLN A 664 34.56 15.86 -8.11
N ASP A 665 35.34 16.15 -9.15
CA ASP A 665 35.10 15.61 -10.49
C ASP A 665 35.24 14.08 -10.49
N TRP A 666 34.29 13.40 -11.14
CA TRP A 666 34.24 11.95 -11.23
C TRP A 666 34.10 11.53 -12.70
N ASP A 667 35.23 11.13 -13.31
CA ASP A 667 35.24 10.62 -14.67
C ASP A 667 34.90 9.12 -14.69
N SER A 668 33.76 8.79 -15.31
CA SER A 668 33.29 7.42 -15.49
C SER A 668 33.97 6.68 -16.65
N GLY A 669 34.50 7.39 -17.64
CA GLY A 669 34.88 6.82 -18.94
C GLY A 669 33.70 6.46 -19.86
N LEU A 670 32.45 6.74 -19.46
CA LEU A 670 31.24 6.39 -20.23
C LEU A 670 30.71 7.53 -21.10
N GLN A 671 31.26 8.74 -21.01
CA GLN A 671 30.65 9.94 -21.59
C GLN A 671 30.45 9.84 -23.11
N ASP A 672 31.47 9.42 -23.85
CA ASP A 672 31.40 9.26 -25.30
C ASP A 672 30.43 8.15 -25.72
N TRP A 673 30.41 7.04 -24.96
CA TRP A 673 29.50 5.92 -25.21
C TRP A 673 28.04 6.30 -24.92
N LEU A 674 27.76 6.98 -23.82
CA LEU A 674 26.44 7.51 -23.50
C LEU A 674 25.97 8.50 -24.58
N GLN A 675 26.85 9.40 -25.03
CA GLN A 675 26.52 10.33 -26.10
C GLN A 675 26.20 9.60 -27.41
N HIS A 676 26.91 8.51 -27.71
CA HIS A 676 26.55 7.62 -28.81
C HIS A 676 25.16 7.01 -28.62
N GLN A 677 24.79 6.61 -27.40
CA GLN A 677 23.44 6.11 -27.08
C GLN A 677 22.37 7.23 -27.06
N GLY A 678 22.73 8.49 -27.29
CA GLY A 678 21.80 9.62 -27.29
C GLY A 678 21.54 10.22 -25.90
N LEU A 679 22.37 9.90 -24.91
CA LEU A 679 22.28 10.37 -23.53
C LEU A 679 23.48 11.26 -23.18
N GLY A 680 23.24 12.42 -22.61
CA GLY A 680 24.29 13.30 -22.09
C GLY A 680 24.05 13.61 -20.62
N ILE A 681 25.09 13.58 -19.79
CA ILE A 681 24.99 14.01 -18.38
C ILE A 681 25.70 15.36 -18.27
N ARG A 682 24.99 16.41 -17.87
CA ARG A 682 25.63 17.73 -17.75
C ARG A 682 26.48 17.81 -16.50
N GLN A 683 27.58 18.55 -16.58
CA GLN A 683 28.43 18.90 -15.45
C GLN A 683 27.81 20.04 -14.61
N ALA A 684 26.62 19.79 -14.07
CA ALA A 684 25.93 20.67 -13.13
C ALA A 684 25.11 19.84 -12.14
N LEU A 685 24.80 20.40 -10.98
CA LEU A 685 23.88 19.80 -10.01
C LEU A 685 22.49 20.41 -10.14
N VAL A 686 21.47 19.57 -10.00
CA VAL A 686 20.07 20.01 -9.90
C VAL A 686 19.76 20.30 -8.42
N LEU A 687 19.19 21.47 -8.17
CA LEU A 687 18.70 21.89 -6.86
C LEU A 687 17.18 22.02 -6.93
N ASP A 688 16.48 21.68 -5.85
CA ASP A 688 15.02 21.74 -5.77
C ASP A 688 14.57 22.36 -4.45
N GLU A 689 13.48 23.13 -4.48
CA GLU A 689 12.82 23.59 -3.25
C GLU A 689 12.16 22.41 -2.53
N GLN A 690 11.69 21.42 -3.29
CA GLN A 690 11.21 20.15 -2.74
C GLN A 690 12.43 19.26 -2.43
N SER A 691 12.96 19.37 -1.23
CA SER A 691 14.19 18.69 -0.80
C SER A 691 14.08 18.02 0.57
N ALA A 692 14.94 17.03 0.79
CA ALA A 692 15.11 16.40 2.10
C ALA A 692 16.07 17.22 2.97
N ALA A 693 15.82 17.24 4.29
CA ALA A 693 16.64 17.99 5.21
C ALA A 693 17.97 17.27 5.52
N PHE A 694 19.06 18.04 5.64
CA PHE A 694 20.40 17.55 5.95
C PHE A 694 20.71 17.74 7.45
N PRO A 695 21.10 16.68 8.19
CA PRO A 695 21.43 16.77 9.61
C PRO A 695 22.78 17.47 9.81
N THR A 696 22.77 18.69 10.34
CA THR A 696 23.99 19.46 10.61
C THR A 696 24.24 19.54 12.12
N PRO A 697 25.43 19.13 12.61
CA PRO A 697 25.76 19.26 14.02
C PRO A 697 26.02 20.74 14.37
N VAL A 698 25.21 21.30 15.25
CA VAL A 698 25.35 22.66 15.78
C VAL A 698 25.81 22.62 17.24
N ARG A 699 26.73 23.50 17.63
CA ARG A 699 27.13 23.64 19.05
C ARG A 699 26.19 24.64 19.72
N ARG A 700 25.39 24.19 20.70
CA ARG A 700 24.64 25.08 21.58
C ARG A 700 25.38 25.24 22.90
N SER A 701 25.59 26.48 23.33
CA SER A 701 26.12 26.77 24.67
C SER A 701 24.98 27.15 25.59
N ALA A 702 24.88 26.48 26.74
CA ALA A 702 23.96 26.82 27.82
C ALA A 702 24.75 26.99 29.12
N GLY A 703 25.01 28.25 29.50
CA GLY A 703 25.92 28.57 30.60
C GLY A 703 27.36 28.17 30.27
N GLU A 704 28.05 27.51 31.20
CA GLU A 704 29.43 27.01 31.03
C GLU A 704 29.53 25.70 30.22
N TYR A 705 28.40 25.08 29.87
CA TYR A 705 28.38 23.80 29.16
C TYR A 705 28.04 24.00 27.67
N SER A 706 28.84 23.40 26.81
CA SER A 706 28.56 23.31 25.37
C SER A 706 28.08 21.90 25.01
N PHE A 707 26.93 21.81 24.38
CA PHE A 707 26.37 20.55 23.88
C PHE A 707 26.40 20.55 22.36
N ARG A 708 26.69 19.39 21.77
CA ARG A 708 26.55 19.17 20.32
C ARG A 708 25.13 18.69 20.08
N ASP A 709 24.37 19.49 19.36
CA ASP A 709 23.00 19.21 18.98
C ASP A 709 22.93 18.99 17.46
N VAL A 710 21.88 18.32 16.97
CA VAL A 710 21.70 18.08 15.53
C VAL A 710 20.51 18.92 15.06
N GLN A 711 20.76 19.82 14.11
CA GLN A 711 19.72 20.62 13.49
C GLN A 711 19.51 20.15 12.05
N MET A 712 18.26 19.86 11.70
CA MET A 712 17.86 19.56 10.33
C MET A 712 17.71 20.87 9.56
N ILE A 713 18.43 21.02 8.45
CA ILE A 713 18.37 22.20 7.58
C ILE A 713 17.93 21.75 6.20
N ASP A 714 16.98 22.43 5.58
CA ASP A 714 16.56 22.16 4.21
C ASP A 714 17.77 22.25 3.26
N TYR A 715 17.97 21.21 2.46
CA TYR A 715 19.17 21.06 1.66
C TYR A 715 18.82 20.76 0.21
N PRO A 716 18.73 21.80 -0.65
CA PRO A 716 18.21 21.68 -2.03
C PRO A 716 18.90 20.66 -2.94
N TYR A 717 20.12 20.22 -2.60
CA TYR A 717 20.85 19.18 -3.33
C TYR A 717 20.33 17.77 -3.09
N PHE A 718 19.49 17.56 -2.06
CA PHE A 718 18.81 16.29 -1.79
C PHE A 718 17.39 16.38 -2.33
N ILE A 719 17.25 16.21 -3.64
CA ILE A 719 15.98 16.37 -4.35
C ILE A 719 15.01 15.30 -3.87
N ASP A 720 13.85 15.74 -3.39
CA ASP A 720 12.77 14.85 -2.98
C ASP A 720 11.80 14.64 -4.14
N LEU A 721 11.90 13.50 -4.84
CA LEU A 721 11.01 13.15 -5.95
C LEU A 721 9.74 12.48 -5.44
N ARG A 722 8.60 13.11 -5.72
CA ARG A 722 7.26 12.58 -5.44
C ARG A 722 6.59 12.12 -6.74
N ARG A 723 5.37 11.58 -6.68
CA ARG A 723 4.63 11.07 -7.85
C ARG A 723 4.69 11.91 -9.13
N PRO A 724 4.59 13.26 -9.12
CA PRO A 724 4.73 14.04 -10.36
C PRO A 724 6.09 13.90 -11.05
N GLY A 725 7.14 13.59 -10.29
CA GLY A 725 8.50 13.36 -10.76
C GLY A 725 8.86 11.89 -10.99
N LEU A 726 7.95 10.95 -10.69
CA LEU A 726 8.14 9.51 -10.86
C LEU A 726 7.24 9.00 -11.98
N SER A 727 7.77 8.17 -12.87
CA SER A 727 6.98 7.63 -13.99
C SER A 727 5.88 6.67 -13.52
N ALA A 728 4.61 7.11 -13.63
CA ALA A 728 3.45 6.29 -13.27
C ALA A 728 3.21 5.09 -14.21
N THR A 729 3.86 5.05 -15.37
CA THR A 729 3.68 3.99 -16.38
C THR A 729 4.78 2.95 -16.36
N ASN A 730 5.96 3.28 -15.83
CA ASN A 730 7.09 2.35 -15.81
C ASN A 730 7.10 1.54 -14.51
N PRO A 731 7.10 0.19 -14.55
CA PRO A 731 7.10 -0.64 -13.35
C PRO A 731 8.23 -0.35 -12.35
N VAL A 732 9.36 0.20 -12.80
CA VAL A 732 10.50 0.56 -11.95
C VAL A 732 10.16 1.67 -10.96
N THR A 733 9.32 2.64 -11.35
CA THR A 733 9.00 3.82 -10.53
C THR A 733 7.50 3.99 -10.24
N ALA A 734 6.62 3.23 -10.88
CA ALA A 734 5.16 3.38 -10.76
C ALA A 734 4.64 3.17 -9.33
N ASN A 735 5.26 2.26 -8.58
CA ASN A 735 4.86 1.94 -7.21
C ASN A 735 5.73 2.64 -6.15
N LEU A 736 6.68 3.50 -6.56
CA LEU A 736 7.48 4.28 -5.62
C LEU A 736 6.66 5.50 -5.17
N PRO A 737 6.38 5.66 -3.86
CA PRO A 737 5.68 6.85 -3.38
C PRO A 737 6.60 8.08 -3.42
N GLN A 738 7.90 7.88 -3.16
CA GLN A 738 8.91 8.92 -3.02
C GLN A 738 10.31 8.34 -3.32
N LEU A 739 11.22 9.18 -3.82
CA LEU A 739 12.64 8.86 -3.99
C LEU A 739 13.49 10.10 -3.70
N THR A 740 14.42 10.03 -2.77
CA THR A 740 15.40 11.10 -2.57
C THR A 740 16.63 10.86 -3.44
N MET A 741 17.00 11.84 -4.25
CA MET A 741 18.23 11.82 -5.03
C MET A 741 19.23 12.86 -4.51
N ALA A 742 20.40 12.40 -4.07
CA ALA A 742 21.46 13.26 -3.56
C ALA A 742 22.40 13.70 -4.69
N TRP A 743 22.76 14.99 -4.73
CA TRP A 743 23.75 15.58 -5.65
C TRP A 743 23.61 15.11 -7.10
N SER A 744 22.39 15.20 -7.63
CA SER A 744 22.07 14.65 -8.95
C SER A 744 22.37 15.63 -10.08
N SER A 745 22.83 15.10 -11.21
CA SER A 745 23.06 15.84 -12.44
C SER A 745 21.95 15.62 -13.47
N PRO A 746 21.62 16.63 -14.30
CA PRO A 746 20.55 16.50 -15.27
C PRO A 746 20.99 15.66 -16.49
N ILE A 747 20.07 14.85 -17.00
CA ILE A 747 20.26 14.01 -18.19
C ILE A 747 19.60 14.66 -19.41
N ASP A 748 20.40 14.97 -20.41
CA ASP A 748 19.97 15.37 -21.74
C ASP A 748 19.72 14.14 -22.62
N VAL A 749 18.67 14.21 -23.42
CA VAL A 749 18.23 13.10 -24.26
C VAL A 749 18.09 13.57 -25.70
N THR A 750 18.76 12.89 -26.61
CA THR A 750 18.67 13.07 -28.06
C THR A 750 18.14 11.78 -28.69
N PRO A 751 16.82 11.69 -29.00
CA PRO A 751 16.22 10.45 -29.50
C PRO A 751 16.84 9.98 -30.82
N ARG A 752 17.16 8.68 -30.94
CA ARG A 752 17.59 8.06 -32.19
C ARG A 752 16.46 7.24 -32.83
N SER A 753 16.50 7.11 -34.15
CA SER A 753 15.52 6.31 -34.91
C SER A 753 15.57 4.83 -34.49
N GLY A 754 14.45 4.27 -34.07
CA GLY A 754 14.35 2.86 -33.65
C GLY A 754 14.55 2.61 -32.15
N GLN A 755 14.86 3.63 -31.35
CA GLN A 755 14.92 3.52 -29.89
C GLN A 755 13.61 3.98 -29.24
N GLN A 756 13.18 3.26 -28.21
CA GLN A 756 12.12 3.71 -27.31
C GLN A 756 12.77 4.23 -26.03
N LEU A 757 12.35 5.42 -25.60
CA LEU A 757 12.92 6.08 -24.44
C LEU A 757 11.82 6.46 -23.46
N ALA A 758 12.03 6.15 -22.19
CA ALA A 758 11.03 6.32 -21.14
C ALA A 758 11.64 7.03 -19.93
N THR A 759 11.41 8.33 -19.79
CA THR A 759 11.86 9.07 -18.59
C THR A 759 11.31 8.42 -17.32
N LEU A 760 12.20 8.04 -16.40
CA LEU A 760 11.88 7.39 -15.14
C LEU A 760 11.71 8.39 -13.99
N LEU A 761 12.61 9.38 -13.94
CA LEU A 761 12.77 10.33 -12.84
C LEU A 761 12.91 11.76 -13.38
N THR A 762 12.13 12.69 -12.84
CA THR A 762 12.13 14.12 -13.22
C THR A 762 12.02 14.99 -11.97
N SER A 763 12.82 16.04 -11.88
CA SER A 763 12.76 17.02 -10.80
C SER A 763 11.50 17.91 -10.87
N SER A 764 11.22 18.69 -9.82
CA SER A 764 10.05 19.56 -9.78
C SER A 764 10.13 20.71 -10.80
N PRO A 765 9.01 21.36 -11.14
CA PRO A 765 9.04 22.57 -11.97
C PRO A 765 9.80 23.75 -11.33
N GLN A 766 10.06 23.69 -10.02
CA GLN A 766 10.80 24.72 -9.26
C GLN A 766 12.29 24.40 -9.13
N SER A 767 12.82 23.40 -9.84
CA SER A 767 14.25 23.12 -9.78
C SER A 767 15.08 24.13 -10.57
N TRP A 768 16.37 24.25 -10.23
CA TRP A 768 17.37 25.05 -10.94
C TRP A 768 18.72 24.34 -10.97
N LEU A 769 19.66 24.85 -11.76
CA LEU A 769 21.02 24.30 -11.83
C LEU A 769 21.99 25.10 -10.98
N SER A 770 22.97 24.40 -10.40
CA SER A 770 24.17 25.00 -9.83
C SER A 770 25.42 24.35 -10.40
N GLU A 771 26.35 25.20 -10.83
CA GLU A 771 27.72 24.82 -11.19
C GLU A 771 28.69 25.05 -10.01
N SER A 772 28.17 25.40 -8.83
CA SER A 772 28.98 25.64 -7.64
C SER A 772 29.56 24.33 -7.10
N MET A 773 30.88 24.31 -6.91
CA MET A 773 31.58 23.24 -6.18
C MET A 773 31.38 23.32 -4.67
N ASN A 774 30.87 24.45 -4.15
CA ASN A 774 30.55 24.62 -2.74
C ASN A 774 29.14 24.11 -2.45
N ILE A 775 29.06 22.92 -1.86
CA ILE A 775 27.83 22.24 -1.50
C ILE A 775 27.53 22.31 0.01
N MET A 776 28.12 23.25 0.75
CA MET A 776 27.91 23.34 2.19
C MET A 776 26.46 23.74 2.56
N PRO A 777 25.81 23.07 3.55
CA PRO A 777 24.53 23.51 4.07
C PRO A 777 24.63 24.95 4.62
N GLY A 778 23.70 25.82 4.21
CA GLY A 778 23.68 27.23 4.61
C GLY A 778 24.61 28.16 3.80
N ALA A 779 25.37 27.66 2.83
CA ALA A 779 25.97 28.53 1.81
C ALA A 779 24.84 29.23 1.02
N ALA A 780 24.97 30.54 0.79
CA ALA A 780 23.99 31.32 0.04
C ALA A 780 24.00 30.92 -1.44
N ASN A 781 23.29 29.84 -1.77
CA ASN A 781 23.05 29.40 -3.14
C ASN A 781 21.80 30.15 -3.64
N ALA A 782 21.96 31.45 -3.88
CA ALA A 782 20.86 32.32 -4.29
C ALA A 782 20.25 31.80 -5.60
N ALA A 783 18.94 31.61 -5.60
CA ALA A 783 18.14 31.31 -6.79
C ALA A 783 17.96 32.52 -7.72
N ASP A 784 18.62 33.65 -7.43
CA ASP A 784 18.17 34.99 -7.81
C ASP A 784 18.24 35.31 -9.31
N GLU A 785 18.81 34.44 -10.16
CA GLU A 785 18.79 34.62 -11.63
C GLU A 785 18.60 33.32 -12.44
N ALA A 786 18.33 32.16 -11.81
CA ALA A 786 18.30 30.88 -12.51
C ALA A 786 16.91 30.55 -13.10
N GLU A 787 16.88 30.09 -14.36
CA GLU A 787 15.66 29.63 -15.04
C GLU A 787 15.09 28.39 -14.31
N ARG A 788 13.95 28.55 -13.64
CA ARG A 788 13.25 27.47 -12.93
C ARG A 788 12.57 26.55 -13.94
N ARG A 789 12.92 25.26 -13.93
CA ARG A 789 12.26 24.23 -14.74
C ARG A 789 12.55 22.82 -14.21
N SER A 790 11.79 21.85 -14.70
CA SER A 790 12.02 20.44 -14.43
C SER A 790 13.19 19.87 -15.26
N TYR A 791 14.01 19.02 -14.64
CA TYR A 791 15.14 18.33 -15.26
C TYR A 791 14.97 16.80 -15.16
N LYS A 792 15.40 16.06 -16.18
CA LYS A 792 15.41 14.60 -16.14
C LYS A 792 16.58 14.12 -15.30
N LEU A 793 16.33 13.15 -14.41
CA LEU A 793 17.33 12.57 -13.51
C LEU A 793 17.51 11.06 -13.73
N GLY A 794 16.59 10.42 -14.48
CA GLY A 794 16.63 9.00 -14.82
C GLY A 794 15.78 8.74 -16.07
N VAL A 795 16.28 7.87 -16.96
CA VAL A 795 15.76 7.65 -18.33
C VAL A 795 15.76 6.18 -18.68
#